data_AF-A0A7X3QHZ2-F1
#
_entry.id   AF-A0A7X3QHZ2-F1
#
_cell.length_a   1.000
_cell.length_b   1.000
_cell.length_c   1.000
_cell.angle_alpha   90.00
_cell.angle_beta   90.00
_cell.angle_gamma   90.00
#
_symmetry.space_group_name_H-M   'P 1'
#
loop_
_entity.id
_entity.type
_entity.pdbx_description
1 polymer ?
#
loop_
_entity_poly.entity_id
_entity_poly.type
_entity_poly.pdbx_seq_one_letter_code
_entity_poly.pdbx_strand_id
1 'polypeptide(L)'
;VAWKGLLGRAGAGVTSGRLLAILHAALFANHALPVKAGEVLRPYLGARSGIDATDATVSTAVARLLDFAALFAIAAALIPLTAGVDGLTVLIAPALLLAAVAAALLWLRATNATWSRFQVLERVWTRSREALRALSPRAVLAAFALTAPSWLLESVVVYAAAHALGFELSLQAAMAVTAFTILFQVFHLTPGGIGVYEASMTAALQMQGMPGGEALTLAVLTHGLKFAYAFGVGGLLTPLAFGGVPTLGRLRGSRDDPKPASRFENIAARLWNVLNEGKPFTPVFVVGTLVLLGLPHLTDGGYWARQGLALAALAPLFVVFYRYAFPLHLRAGLWVLLAVCLAAFRFVDPVAIGLVLGLYLVFTVVLWGSIYYHLRIGTPWTNGFRFWRLVLENPDPTSGNFLEQVPKLLILVLLSGFLVEHPGALSFAAVEGFILGAAVLAVLTHQWWFTWAPPDPLAPTHLRNETSRLSRRFIVVAIDGCRPDRLAEAHTPYIDRLASEGLVCDDMRTVYPARTVTAFTSMLTGAPPRVHGMRSNFVPFLGMKCDSIFDALREHGLHGRMVGIAHLVDSFGEQTVETVTAVTPNEEIDDALVARAKAVLQSEDPDLLVLQTLSVDQTGHARGSYYPEYLERIEATDRLIEEFLGWCREEGYLEGATVIVISDHGQGKGIGGHGHLTEPEKRVPFIAWGEGVPVGARMEGTRTLLDVAPTLAYYLGAPPPAQSVGQVLFTPEGVPERGAGPLAVIIPAYNEAEALPDVLARIPRHELGDVSVIVVDDGSTDATAEIAERAGADLVVRHGVNRGLGAALRTGLETARGLDARAAVYLDADLEYDPAEIPALLAPIEAGEADYVLGSRFLGTREGHKLFRSLGNRVFTVALSIVAGRRISDGQTGFRAFSAKALNVAEIVHDYNYAQVLTLNLLHKGMRLAEVPITYRSRTRGRSFINANYLWRVPLGMAREVLGNQP
;
A
#
# COMPACT_ATOMS: atom_id res chain seq x y z
N VAL A 1 45.36 13.59 10.08
CA VAL A 1 46.54 14.33 9.56
C VAL A 1 46.49 14.44 8.03
N ALA A 2 46.41 13.32 7.30
CA ALA A 2 46.33 13.30 5.83
C ALA A 2 45.22 14.24 5.27
N TRP A 3 43.99 14.15 5.79
CA TRP A 3 42.89 15.00 5.34
C TRP A 3 43.14 16.50 5.59
N LYS A 4 43.77 16.87 6.70
CA LYS A 4 44.17 18.27 6.97
C LYS A 4 45.20 18.77 5.95
N GLY A 5 46.12 17.90 5.53
CA GLY A 5 47.09 18.20 4.48
C GLY A 5 46.42 18.43 3.11
N LEU A 6 45.40 17.63 2.78
CA LEU A 6 44.61 17.80 1.54
C LEU A 6 43.79 19.10 1.54
N LEU A 7 43.28 19.52 2.70
CA LEU A 7 42.55 20.78 2.83
C LEU A 7 43.46 22.02 2.67
N GLY A 8 44.77 21.89 2.92
CA GLY A 8 45.73 22.98 2.71
C GLY A 8 45.31 24.29 3.39
N ARG A 9 45.30 25.39 2.62
CA ARG A 9 44.87 26.71 3.12
C ARG A 9 43.38 26.78 3.46
N ALA A 10 42.52 26.01 2.78
CA ALA A 10 41.09 25.96 3.05
C ALA A 10 40.76 25.34 4.43
N GLY A 11 41.67 24.54 4.98
CA GLY A 11 41.54 23.96 6.32
C GLY A 11 42.27 24.72 7.44
N ALA A 12 42.91 25.85 7.16
CA ALA A 12 43.79 26.53 8.13
C ALA A 12 43.05 27.03 9.38
N GLY A 13 41.78 27.39 9.24
CA GLY A 13 40.92 27.83 10.35
C GLY A 13 40.32 26.70 11.20
N VAL A 14 40.53 25.43 10.83
CA VAL A 14 39.88 24.29 11.51
C VAL A 14 40.90 23.48 12.33
N THR A 15 40.58 23.26 13.61
CA THR A 15 41.45 22.51 14.51
C THR A 15 41.51 21.03 14.14
N SER A 16 42.64 20.38 14.44
CA SER A 16 42.81 18.94 14.19
C SER A 16 41.79 18.09 14.96
N GLY A 17 41.41 18.51 16.18
CA GLY A 17 40.37 17.85 16.97
C GLY A 17 38.99 17.93 16.33
N ARG A 18 38.62 19.07 15.72
CA ARG A 18 37.36 19.21 15.00
C ARG A 18 37.31 18.33 13.76
N LEU A 19 38.39 18.29 12.97
CA LEU A 19 38.49 17.38 11.82
C LEU A 19 38.41 15.90 12.27
N LEU A 20 39.03 15.55 13.40
CA LEU A 20 38.93 14.21 13.98
C LEU A 20 37.49 13.85 14.37
N ALA A 21 36.77 14.77 15.00
CA ALA A 21 35.36 14.57 15.35
C ALA A 21 34.49 14.36 14.11
N ILE A 22 34.72 15.11 13.02
CA ILE A 22 34.00 14.93 11.74
C ILE A 22 34.24 13.54 11.15
N LEU A 23 35.47 13.03 11.20
CA LEU A 23 35.79 11.67 10.73
C LEU A 23 35.04 10.60 11.53
N HIS A 24 34.98 10.76 12.85
CA HIS A 24 34.32 9.83 13.74
C HIS A 24 32.79 9.90 13.65
N ALA A 25 32.23 11.08 13.40
CA ALA A 25 30.81 11.25 13.09
C ALA A 25 30.45 10.59 11.74
N ALA A 26 31.31 10.73 10.73
CA ALA A 26 31.15 10.05 9.45
C ALA A 26 31.26 8.52 9.59
N LEU A 27 32.20 8.04 10.41
CA LEU A 27 32.34 6.61 10.74
C LEU A 27 31.08 6.07 11.44
N PHE A 28 30.58 6.79 12.45
CA PHE A 28 29.34 6.47 13.13
C PHE A 28 28.16 6.41 12.15
N ALA A 29 28.00 7.42 11.31
CA ALA A 29 26.92 7.46 10.32
C ALA A 29 26.99 6.29 9.32
N ASN A 30 28.19 5.90 8.89
CA ASN A 30 28.37 4.72 8.03
C ASN A 30 27.95 3.40 8.71
N HIS A 31 28.03 3.31 10.03
CA HIS A 31 27.65 2.12 10.80
C HIS A 31 26.20 2.15 11.29
N ALA A 32 25.64 3.35 11.51
CA ALA A 32 24.28 3.54 11.99
C ALA A 32 23.23 3.56 10.86
N LEU A 33 23.61 3.92 9.64
CA LEU A 33 22.68 4.12 8.51
C LEU A 33 22.90 3.07 7.41
N PRO A 34 21.84 2.65 6.70
CA PRO A 34 21.91 1.63 5.64
C PRO A 34 22.55 2.12 4.33
N VAL A 35 23.23 3.25 4.39
CA VAL A 35 23.93 3.89 3.28
C VAL A 35 25.28 4.39 3.77
N LYS A 36 26.22 4.64 2.86
CA LYS A 36 27.54 5.22 3.20
C LYS A 36 27.44 6.73 3.48
N ALA A 37 26.58 7.09 4.43
CA ALA A 37 26.19 8.46 4.76
C ALA A 37 27.36 9.32 5.23
N GLY A 38 28.42 8.72 5.76
CA GLY A 38 29.65 9.38 6.16
C GLY A 38 30.32 10.17 5.03
N GLU A 39 30.20 9.71 3.78
CA GLU A 39 30.79 10.41 2.62
C GLU A 39 30.05 11.71 2.28
N VAL A 40 28.77 11.81 2.65
CA VAL A 40 27.97 13.03 2.52
C VAL A 40 28.11 13.90 3.78
N LEU A 41 28.17 13.26 4.94
CA LEU A 41 28.23 13.94 6.23
C LEU A 41 29.56 14.67 6.44
N ARG A 42 30.67 14.07 5.99
CA ARG A 42 32.01 14.65 6.12
C ARG A 42 32.17 16.01 5.41
N PRO A 43 31.81 16.19 4.13
CA PRO A 43 31.84 17.50 3.50
C PRO A 43 30.81 18.47 4.08
N TYR A 44 29.62 17.99 4.48
CA TYR A 44 28.60 18.81 5.14
C TYR A 44 29.10 19.42 6.46
N LEU A 45 29.68 18.60 7.34
CA LEU A 45 30.21 19.05 8.63
C LEU A 45 31.51 19.86 8.46
N GLY A 46 32.29 19.55 7.43
CA GLY A 46 33.43 20.36 7.00
C GLY A 46 33.00 21.78 6.64
N ALA A 47 31.96 21.90 5.81
CA ALA A 47 31.40 23.19 5.42
C ALA A 47 30.90 24.00 6.62
N ARG A 48 30.18 23.34 7.54
CA ARG A 48 29.73 23.95 8.80
C ARG A 48 30.86 24.36 9.75
N SER A 49 32.05 23.79 9.57
CA SER A 49 33.22 24.12 10.39
C SER A 49 34.10 25.20 9.75
N GLY A 50 33.61 25.88 8.70
CA GLY A 50 34.30 27.01 8.06
C GLY A 50 35.17 26.65 6.85
N ILE A 51 35.05 25.44 6.32
CA ILE A 51 35.70 25.02 5.07
C ILE A 51 34.76 25.37 3.90
N ASP A 52 35.26 25.80 2.74
CA ASP A 52 34.39 25.90 1.57
C ASP A 52 33.75 24.54 1.25
N ALA A 53 32.45 24.52 0.91
CA ALA A 53 31.73 23.28 0.66
C ALA A 53 32.32 22.46 -0.50
N THR A 54 32.86 23.15 -1.51
CA THR A 54 33.51 22.50 -2.66
C THR A 54 34.85 21.92 -2.26
N ASP A 55 35.66 22.67 -1.49
CA ASP A 55 36.95 22.18 -0.98
C ASP A 55 36.78 20.98 -0.03
N ALA A 56 35.76 21.01 0.84
CA ALA A 56 35.41 19.91 1.72
C ALA A 56 34.99 18.66 0.92
N THR A 57 34.22 18.85 -0.15
CA THR A 57 33.78 17.76 -1.05
C THR A 57 34.94 17.18 -1.84
N VAL A 58 35.74 18.02 -2.50
CA VAL A 58 36.89 17.59 -3.32
C VAL A 58 37.97 16.93 -2.46
N SER A 59 38.30 17.49 -1.29
CA SER A 59 39.27 16.88 -0.38
C SER A 59 38.80 15.54 0.18
N THR A 60 37.49 15.37 0.42
CA THR A 60 36.90 14.09 0.85
C THR A 60 36.97 13.05 -0.29
N ALA A 61 36.59 13.43 -1.50
CA ALA A 61 36.67 12.55 -2.67
C ALA A 61 38.11 12.11 -2.97
N VAL A 62 39.07 13.04 -2.92
CA VAL A 62 40.50 12.72 -3.09
C VAL A 62 41.01 11.84 -1.96
N ALA A 63 40.67 12.13 -0.69
CA ALA A 63 41.04 11.26 0.43
C ALA A 63 40.54 9.82 0.22
N ARG A 64 39.29 9.68 -0.25
CA ARG A 64 38.71 8.36 -0.50
C ARG A 64 39.40 7.62 -1.65
N LEU A 65 39.82 8.32 -2.69
CA LEU A 65 40.60 7.71 -3.77
C LEU A 65 41.99 7.27 -3.32
N LEU A 66 42.61 8.02 -2.40
CA LEU A 66 43.88 7.60 -1.79
C LEU A 66 43.70 6.38 -0.89
N ASP A 67 42.58 6.29 -0.16
CA ASP A 67 42.22 5.07 0.59
C ASP A 67 42.11 3.86 -0.36
N PHE A 68 41.36 4.00 -1.45
CA PHE A 68 41.22 2.92 -2.44
C PHE A 68 42.54 2.56 -3.10
N ALA A 69 43.36 3.54 -3.46
CA ALA A 69 44.67 3.31 -4.06
C ALA A 69 45.62 2.57 -3.10
N ALA A 70 45.60 2.93 -1.81
CA ALA A 70 46.41 2.27 -0.79
C ALA A 70 45.95 0.82 -0.56
N LEU A 71 44.64 0.62 -0.36
CA LEU A 71 44.04 -0.71 -0.20
C LEU A 71 44.29 -1.60 -1.42
N PHE A 72 44.18 -1.03 -2.63
CA PHE A 72 44.46 -1.72 -3.87
C PHE A 72 45.94 -2.15 -3.97
N ALA A 73 46.87 -1.24 -3.65
CA ALA A 73 48.30 -1.55 -3.67
C ALA A 73 48.66 -2.66 -2.66
N ILE A 74 48.07 -2.62 -1.46
CA ILE A 74 48.24 -3.67 -0.45
C ILE A 74 47.69 -5.00 -0.96
N ALA A 75 46.47 -5.01 -1.49
CA ALA A 75 45.84 -6.22 -2.03
C ALA A 75 46.64 -6.81 -3.21
N ALA A 76 47.10 -5.97 -4.14
CA ALA A 76 47.90 -6.38 -5.30
C ALA A 76 49.27 -6.95 -4.94
N ALA A 77 49.90 -6.41 -3.89
CA ALA A 77 51.19 -6.93 -3.43
C ALA A 77 51.04 -8.26 -2.68
N LEU A 78 50.00 -8.40 -1.85
CA LEU A 78 49.92 -9.48 -0.86
C LEU A 78 49.02 -10.66 -1.25
N ILE A 79 47.94 -10.44 -2.00
CA ILE A 79 47.02 -11.54 -2.39
C ILE A 79 47.75 -12.61 -3.23
N PRO A 80 48.57 -12.27 -4.24
CA PRO A 80 49.29 -13.28 -5.02
C PRO A 80 50.28 -14.10 -4.17
N LEU A 81 50.88 -13.46 -3.15
CA LEU A 81 51.86 -14.09 -2.26
C LEU A 81 51.23 -15.01 -1.22
N THR A 82 49.95 -14.78 -0.89
CA THR A 82 49.29 -15.43 0.26
C THR A 82 48.20 -16.42 -0.15
N ALA A 83 47.50 -16.19 -1.27
CA ALA A 83 46.35 -17.02 -1.71
C ALA A 83 46.63 -17.94 -2.91
N GLY A 84 47.78 -17.84 -3.58
CA GLY A 84 48.14 -18.71 -4.72
C GLY A 84 47.24 -18.62 -5.96
N VAL A 85 46.32 -17.66 -6.00
CA VAL A 85 45.44 -17.35 -7.14
C VAL A 85 46.20 -16.50 -8.16
N ASP A 86 45.84 -16.54 -9.45
CA ASP A 86 46.20 -15.53 -10.46
C ASP A 86 45.59 -14.16 -10.05
N GLY A 87 46.14 -13.56 -8.99
CA GLY A 87 45.58 -12.43 -8.23
C GLY A 87 45.43 -11.15 -9.05
N LEU A 88 45.97 -11.12 -10.27
CA LEU A 88 45.75 -10.05 -11.24
C LEU A 88 44.27 -9.93 -11.66
N THR A 89 43.53 -11.03 -11.84
CA THR A 89 42.15 -10.99 -12.38
C THR A 89 41.13 -10.33 -11.45
N VAL A 90 41.17 -10.65 -10.15
CA VAL A 90 40.27 -10.09 -9.13
C VAL A 90 40.53 -8.61 -8.85
N LEU A 91 41.75 -8.17 -9.14
CA LEU A 91 42.20 -6.80 -8.91
C LEU A 91 42.05 -5.92 -10.16
N ILE A 92 41.93 -6.48 -11.37
CA ILE A 92 41.79 -5.71 -12.61
C ILE A 92 40.55 -4.80 -12.60
N ALA A 93 39.38 -5.28 -12.18
CA ALA A 93 38.16 -4.45 -12.22
C ALA A 93 38.22 -3.25 -11.24
N PRO A 94 38.59 -3.42 -9.95
CA PRO A 94 38.86 -2.31 -9.05
C PRO A 94 40.00 -1.39 -9.53
N ALA A 95 41.05 -1.94 -10.15
CA ALA A 95 42.16 -1.15 -10.71
C ALA A 95 41.72 -0.26 -11.86
N LEU A 96 40.95 -0.81 -12.80
CA LEU A 96 40.42 -0.09 -13.95
C LEU A 96 39.44 1.00 -13.51
N LEU A 97 38.59 0.72 -12.52
CA LEU A 97 37.68 1.71 -11.94
C LEU A 97 38.47 2.83 -11.25
N LEU A 98 39.47 2.49 -10.44
CA LEU A 98 40.33 3.47 -9.78
C LEU A 98 41.12 4.32 -10.80
N ALA A 99 41.66 3.68 -11.84
CA ALA A 99 42.36 4.35 -12.93
C ALA A 99 41.43 5.27 -13.73
N ALA A 100 40.20 4.84 -14.02
CA ALA A 100 39.19 5.66 -14.69
C ALA A 100 38.79 6.88 -13.84
N VAL A 101 38.59 6.71 -12.53
CA VAL A 101 38.26 7.83 -11.64
C VAL A 101 39.45 8.78 -11.46
N ALA A 102 40.66 8.25 -11.31
CA ALA A 102 41.88 9.07 -11.26
C ALA A 102 42.10 9.83 -12.58
N ALA A 103 41.91 9.19 -13.73
CA ALA A 103 41.98 9.82 -15.03
C ALA A 103 40.91 10.90 -15.19
N ALA A 104 39.68 10.66 -14.73
CA ALA A 104 38.61 11.65 -14.75
C ALA A 104 38.95 12.88 -13.89
N LEU A 105 39.55 12.70 -12.71
CA LEU A 105 40.00 13.82 -11.87
C LEU A 105 41.19 14.58 -12.45
N LEU A 106 42.16 13.86 -13.03
CA LEU A 106 43.31 14.48 -13.70
C LEU A 106 42.87 15.25 -14.95
N TRP A 107 41.95 14.69 -15.71
CA TRP A 107 41.31 15.35 -16.84
C TRP A 107 40.51 16.58 -16.37
N LEU A 108 39.70 16.46 -15.32
CA LEU A 108 38.94 17.59 -14.75
C LEU A 108 39.86 18.70 -14.23
N ARG A 109 41.02 18.34 -13.66
CA ARG A 109 42.06 19.29 -13.23
C ARG A 109 42.72 20.00 -14.41
N ALA A 110 42.95 19.30 -15.53
CA ALA A 110 43.65 19.82 -16.70
C ALA A 110 42.73 20.58 -17.67
N THR A 111 41.46 20.18 -17.79
CA THR A 111 40.53 20.69 -18.80
C THR A 111 40.13 22.14 -18.57
N ASN A 112 39.95 22.88 -19.66
CA ASN A 112 39.37 24.23 -19.68
C ASN A 112 37.92 24.25 -20.19
N ALA A 113 37.29 23.09 -20.39
CA ALA A 113 35.91 22.99 -20.85
C ALA A 113 34.92 23.71 -19.92
N THR A 114 33.85 24.25 -20.50
CA THR A 114 32.76 24.97 -19.82
C THR A 114 31.39 24.45 -20.29
N TRP A 115 30.40 24.52 -19.40
CA TRP A 115 29.01 24.12 -19.56
C TRP A 115 28.09 25.35 -19.52
N SER A 116 28.37 26.33 -20.37
CA SER A 116 27.70 27.64 -20.40
C SER A 116 26.17 27.60 -20.51
N ARG A 117 25.63 26.50 -21.08
CA ARG A 117 24.18 26.27 -21.24
C ARG A 117 23.46 25.94 -19.93
N PHE A 118 24.19 25.54 -18.88
CA PHE A 118 23.61 25.14 -17.59
C PHE A 118 24.33 25.85 -16.43
N GLN A 119 23.87 27.04 -16.05
CA GLN A 119 24.54 27.91 -15.08
C GLN A 119 24.80 27.29 -13.69
N VAL A 120 23.96 26.34 -13.24
CA VAL A 120 24.18 25.62 -11.98
C VAL A 120 25.32 24.62 -12.12
N LEU A 121 25.33 23.83 -13.20
CA LEU A 121 26.37 22.87 -13.49
C LEU A 121 27.72 23.56 -13.71
N GLU A 122 27.73 24.70 -14.41
CA GLU A 122 28.96 25.47 -14.67
C GLU A 122 29.62 26.00 -13.38
N ARG A 123 28.80 26.45 -12.41
CA ARG A 123 29.31 26.89 -11.10
C ARG A 123 29.95 25.75 -10.33
N VAL A 124 29.29 24.59 -10.26
CA VAL A 124 29.82 23.40 -9.59
C VAL A 124 31.08 22.90 -10.31
N TRP A 125 31.04 22.86 -11.63
CA TRP A 125 32.13 22.45 -12.51
C TRP A 125 33.40 23.29 -12.30
N THR A 126 33.25 24.62 -12.36
CA THR A 126 34.38 25.56 -12.23
C THR A 126 35.02 25.49 -10.86
N ARG A 127 34.22 25.49 -9.79
CA ARG A 127 34.73 25.42 -8.41
C ARG A 127 35.42 24.09 -8.13
N SER A 128 34.88 22.97 -8.62
CA SER A 128 35.50 21.64 -8.44
C SER A 128 36.86 21.55 -9.13
N ARG A 129 36.97 22.14 -10.33
CA ARG A 129 38.26 22.24 -11.05
C ARG A 129 39.27 23.10 -10.31
N GLU A 130 38.87 24.25 -9.79
CA GLU A 130 39.75 25.15 -9.03
C GLU A 130 40.26 24.50 -7.74
N ALA A 131 39.38 23.84 -6.99
CA ALA A 131 39.74 23.05 -5.81
C ALA A 131 40.76 21.94 -6.15
N LEU A 132 40.57 21.20 -7.24
CA LEU A 132 41.53 20.19 -7.70
C LEU A 132 42.89 20.79 -8.11
N ARG A 133 42.90 21.99 -8.71
CA ARG A 133 44.15 22.69 -9.07
C ARG A 133 44.90 23.19 -7.84
N ALA A 134 44.18 23.61 -6.80
CA ALA A 134 44.75 24.07 -5.53
C ALA A 134 45.44 22.95 -4.72
N LEU A 135 45.13 21.68 -5.00
CA LEU A 135 45.80 20.54 -4.36
C LEU A 135 47.28 20.43 -4.76
N SER A 136 48.17 20.57 -3.79
CA SER A 136 49.61 20.37 -3.97
C SER A 136 49.94 18.89 -4.23
N PRO A 137 50.70 18.55 -5.29
CA PRO A 137 51.17 17.18 -5.53
C PRO A 137 51.95 16.60 -4.34
N ARG A 138 52.71 17.44 -3.62
CA ARG A 138 53.43 17.04 -2.40
C ARG A 138 52.47 16.68 -1.26
N ALA A 139 51.36 17.40 -1.14
CA ALA A 139 50.33 17.12 -0.13
C ALA A 139 49.57 15.82 -0.43
N VAL A 140 49.27 15.54 -1.71
CA VAL A 140 48.66 14.28 -2.14
C VAL A 140 49.60 13.10 -1.86
N LEU A 141 50.89 13.23 -2.20
CA LEU A 141 51.88 12.18 -1.93
C LEU A 141 52.07 11.95 -0.41
N ALA A 142 52.14 13.01 0.38
CA ALA A 142 52.21 12.90 1.83
C ALA A 142 50.94 12.28 2.43
N ALA A 143 49.76 12.64 1.91
CA ALA A 143 48.50 12.02 2.33
C ALA A 143 48.48 10.52 2.01
N PHE A 144 48.94 10.12 0.83
CA PHE A 144 49.07 8.70 0.46
C PHE A 144 50.04 7.94 1.39
N ALA A 145 51.22 8.52 1.64
CA ALA A 145 52.24 7.93 2.52
C ALA A 145 51.75 7.76 3.97
N LEU A 146 50.78 8.57 4.42
CA LEU A 146 50.15 8.44 5.73
C LEU A 146 48.95 7.48 5.74
N THR A 147 48.32 7.26 4.58
CA THR A 147 47.10 6.44 4.45
C THR A 147 47.42 4.96 4.34
N ALA A 148 48.48 4.57 3.62
CA ALA A 148 48.86 3.16 3.53
C ALA A 148 49.17 2.55 4.91
N PRO A 149 50.00 3.16 5.79
CA PRO A 149 50.26 2.62 7.12
C PRO A 149 49.02 2.53 8.01
N SER A 150 48.02 3.42 7.86
CA SER A 150 46.81 3.33 8.69
C SER A 150 45.99 2.08 8.37
N TRP A 151 45.89 1.69 7.10
CA TRP A 151 45.22 0.45 6.71
C TRP A 151 45.99 -0.80 7.16
N LEU A 152 47.33 -0.73 7.21
CA LEU A 152 48.14 -1.80 7.79
C LEU A 152 47.90 -1.93 9.29
N LEU A 153 47.80 -0.82 10.02
CA LEU A 153 47.47 -0.84 11.45
C LEU A 153 46.07 -1.41 11.71
N GLU A 154 45.10 -1.15 10.83
CA GLU A 154 43.76 -1.72 10.96
C GLU A 154 43.76 -3.25 10.85
N SER A 155 44.64 -3.81 10.01
CA SER A 155 44.77 -5.27 9.86
C SER A 155 45.28 -5.98 11.13
N VAL A 156 45.92 -5.25 12.05
CA VAL A 156 46.34 -5.77 13.36
C VAL A 156 45.14 -6.24 14.17
N VAL A 157 43.97 -5.61 14.00
CA VAL A 157 42.73 -6.02 14.68
C VAL A 157 42.31 -7.43 14.24
N VAL A 158 42.38 -7.71 12.94
CA VAL A 158 42.06 -9.04 12.37
C VAL A 158 43.09 -10.07 12.82
N TYR A 159 44.38 -9.72 12.75
CA TYR A 159 45.49 -10.59 13.19
C TYR A 159 45.37 -10.96 14.68
N ALA A 160 45.15 -9.97 15.54
CA ALA A 160 45.03 -10.17 16.99
C ALA A 160 43.77 -10.96 17.35
N ALA A 161 42.64 -10.71 16.68
CA ALA A 161 41.41 -11.47 16.88
C ALA A 161 41.57 -12.94 16.46
N ALA A 162 42.25 -13.20 15.34
CA ALA A 162 42.53 -14.56 14.88
C ALA A 162 43.37 -15.33 15.93
N HIS A 163 44.46 -14.72 16.41
CA HIS A 163 45.33 -15.34 17.42
C HIS A 163 44.62 -15.55 18.76
N ALA A 164 43.78 -14.60 19.18
CA ALA A 164 42.99 -14.73 20.41
C ALA A 164 41.99 -15.90 20.35
N LEU A 165 41.51 -16.24 19.15
CA LEU A 165 40.64 -17.39 18.91
C LEU A 165 41.40 -18.70 18.64
N GLY A 166 42.74 -18.67 18.61
CA GLY A 166 43.58 -19.82 18.32
C GLY A 166 43.72 -20.16 16.82
N PHE A 167 43.38 -19.23 15.92
CA PHE A 167 43.52 -19.44 14.48
C PHE A 167 44.92 -19.04 13.99
N GLU A 168 45.52 -19.88 13.14
CA GLU A 168 46.79 -19.58 12.48
C GLU A 168 46.56 -18.65 11.27
N LEU A 169 46.75 -17.35 11.46
CA LEU A 169 46.66 -16.35 10.39
C LEU A 169 47.90 -15.47 10.38
N SER A 170 48.68 -15.50 9.29
CA SER A 170 49.86 -14.65 9.18
C SER A 170 49.47 -13.16 9.11
N LEU A 171 50.37 -12.28 9.54
CA LEU A 171 50.13 -10.82 9.44
C LEU A 171 49.90 -10.39 7.98
N GLN A 172 50.60 -11.01 7.03
CA GLN A 172 50.45 -10.74 5.60
C GLN A 172 49.07 -11.15 5.09
N ALA A 173 48.57 -12.31 5.53
CA ALA A 173 47.22 -12.76 5.21
C ALA A 173 46.17 -11.83 5.84
N ALA A 174 46.35 -11.40 7.09
CA ALA A 174 45.46 -10.43 7.73
C ALA A 174 45.41 -9.07 7.00
N MET A 175 46.55 -8.59 6.51
CA MET A 175 46.64 -7.38 5.67
C MET A 175 45.89 -7.55 4.34
N ALA A 176 46.08 -8.68 3.66
CA ALA A 176 45.40 -9.00 2.41
C ALA A 176 43.88 -9.11 2.59
N VAL A 177 43.44 -9.82 3.63
CA VAL A 177 42.02 -9.99 4.00
C VAL A 177 41.37 -8.65 4.33
N THR A 178 42.04 -7.81 5.12
CA THR A 178 41.54 -6.48 5.48
C THR A 178 41.38 -5.62 4.23
N ALA A 179 42.41 -5.60 3.37
CA ALA A 179 42.37 -4.81 2.14
C ALA A 179 41.23 -5.25 1.22
N PHE A 180 41.07 -6.57 1.01
CA PHE A 180 39.99 -7.13 0.22
C PHE A 180 38.61 -6.77 0.80
N THR A 181 38.40 -6.97 2.10
CA THR A 181 37.11 -6.71 2.76
C THR A 181 36.67 -5.25 2.60
N ILE A 182 37.57 -4.29 2.83
CA ILE A 182 37.23 -2.86 2.76
C ILE A 182 36.98 -2.40 1.32
N LEU A 183 37.65 -3.00 0.33
CA LEU A 183 37.39 -2.74 -1.09
C LEU A 183 35.96 -3.16 -1.51
N PHE A 184 35.37 -4.14 -0.83
CA PHE A 184 33.99 -4.59 -1.09
C PHE A 184 32.92 -3.78 -0.33
N GLN A 185 33.29 -3.12 0.77
CA GLN A 185 32.42 -2.15 1.50
C GLN A 185 32.10 -0.86 0.71
N VAL A 186 32.35 -0.81 -0.59
CA VAL A 186 31.80 0.25 -1.46
C VAL A 186 30.29 0.09 -1.60
N PHE A 187 29.80 -1.15 -1.59
CA PHE A 187 28.38 -1.46 -1.68
C PHE A 187 27.80 -1.61 -0.26
N HIS A 188 27.13 -0.57 0.24
CA HIS A 188 26.39 -0.60 1.51
C HIS A 188 24.90 -0.84 1.21
N LEU A 189 24.37 -1.97 1.66
CA LEU A 189 22.95 -2.33 1.58
C LEU A 189 22.26 -2.35 2.96
N THR A 190 23.06 -2.29 4.04
CA THR A 190 22.65 -2.41 5.43
C THR A 190 23.49 -1.49 6.33
N PRO A 191 23.04 -1.17 7.55
CA PRO A 191 23.85 -0.40 8.49
C PRO A 191 25.21 -1.04 8.72
N GLY A 192 26.30 -0.28 8.54
CA GLY A 192 27.67 -0.77 8.67
C GLY A 192 28.12 -1.79 7.62
N GLY A 193 27.27 -2.08 6.63
CA GLY A 193 27.53 -3.17 5.69
C GLY A 193 27.44 -4.55 6.33
N ILE A 194 26.60 -4.73 7.37
CA ILE A 194 26.26 -6.05 7.92
C ILE A 194 25.82 -6.99 6.80
N GLY A 195 26.43 -8.16 6.73
CA GLY A 195 26.28 -9.12 5.64
C GLY A 195 27.34 -8.94 4.56
N VAL A 196 27.57 -7.72 4.06
CA VAL A 196 28.61 -7.44 3.05
C VAL A 196 30.01 -7.63 3.64
N TYR A 197 30.26 -7.09 4.82
CA TYR A 197 31.56 -7.17 5.49
C TYR A 197 31.85 -8.63 5.87
N GLU A 198 30.89 -9.31 6.50
CA GLU A 198 31.02 -10.71 6.89
C GLU A 198 31.25 -11.60 5.68
N ALA A 199 30.47 -11.45 4.61
CA ALA A 199 30.63 -12.25 3.41
C ALA A 199 31.98 -12.01 2.73
N SER A 200 32.38 -10.74 2.54
CA SER A 200 33.65 -10.42 1.87
C SER A 200 34.88 -10.82 2.70
N MET A 201 34.84 -10.66 4.03
CA MET A 201 35.92 -11.12 4.90
C MET A 201 35.98 -12.64 4.99
N THR A 202 34.83 -13.31 5.11
CA THR A 202 34.76 -14.78 5.13
C THR A 202 35.34 -15.35 3.84
N ALA A 203 34.93 -14.82 2.69
CA ALA A 203 35.48 -15.22 1.39
C ALA A 203 37.00 -15.00 1.33
N ALA A 204 37.48 -13.83 1.77
CA ALA A 204 38.91 -13.54 1.78
C ALA A 204 39.71 -14.48 2.69
N LEU A 205 39.17 -14.84 3.86
CA LEU A 205 39.81 -15.78 4.79
C LEU A 205 39.79 -17.22 4.25
N GLN A 206 38.72 -17.63 3.57
CA GLN A 206 38.67 -18.94 2.91
C GLN A 206 39.68 -19.04 1.76
N MET A 207 39.94 -17.94 1.04
CA MET A 207 41.03 -17.88 0.05
C MET A 207 42.41 -18.07 0.68
N GLN A 208 42.54 -17.86 1.99
CA GLN A 208 43.77 -18.11 2.77
C GLN A 208 43.79 -19.51 3.39
N GLY A 209 42.82 -20.37 3.05
CA GLY A 209 42.71 -21.74 3.55
C GLY A 209 41.96 -21.89 4.88
N MET A 210 41.35 -20.83 5.42
CA MET A 210 40.59 -20.90 6.67
C MET A 210 39.23 -21.61 6.44
N PRO A 211 38.83 -22.57 7.29
CA PRO A 211 37.50 -23.19 7.24
C PRO A 211 36.37 -22.15 7.33
N GLY A 212 35.28 -22.36 6.58
CA GLY A 212 34.20 -21.36 6.45
C GLY A 212 33.55 -20.93 7.78
N GLY A 213 33.36 -21.87 8.72
CA GLY A 213 32.79 -21.55 10.03
C GLY A 213 33.71 -20.69 10.90
N GLU A 214 35.01 -20.94 10.85
CA GLU A 214 36.04 -20.15 11.56
C GLU A 214 36.20 -18.77 10.92
N ALA A 215 36.24 -18.73 9.60
CA ALA A 215 36.29 -17.49 8.81
C ALA A 215 35.11 -16.56 9.12
N LEU A 216 33.89 -17.11 9.16
CA LEU A 216 32.69 -16.36 9.53
C LEU A 216 32.74 -15.87 10.98
N THR A 217 33.21 -16.71 11.90
CA THR A 217 33.35 -16.34 13.32
C THR A 217 34.30 -15.15 13.49
N LEU A 218 35.45 -15.20 12.82
CA LEU A 218 36.44 -14.12 12.84
C LEU A 218 35.89 -12.84 12.16
N ALA A 219 35.15 -12.99 11.06
CA ALA A 219 34.53 -11.88 10.35
C ALA A 219 33.48 -11.16 11.22
N VAL A 220 32.58 -11.90 11.85
CA VAL A 220 31.56 -11.36 12.77
C VAL A 220 32.21 -10.67 13.97
N LEU A 221 33.22 -11.29 14.59
CA LEU A 221 33.90 -10.72 15.75
C LEU A 221 34.58 -9.39 15.41
N THR A 222 35.37 -9.37 14.34
CA THR A 222 36.12 -8.15 13.95
C THR A 222 35.17 -7.05 13.48
N HIS A 223 34.05 -7.38 12.84
CA HIS A 223 33.03 -6.41 12.52
C HIS A 223 32.34 -5.86 13.77
N GLY A 224 32.03 -6.73 14.74
CA GLY A 224 31.47 -6.36 16.04
C GLY A 224 32.37 -5.38 16.80
N LEU A 225 33.69 -5.58 16.76
CA LEU A 225 34.66 -4.64 17.34
C LEU A 225 34.64 -3.27 16.65
N LYS A 226 34.51 -3.24 15.32
CA LYS A 226 34.36 -1.98 14.57
C LYS A 226 33.05 -1.28 14.89
N PHE A 227 31.96 -2.02 15.02
CA PHE A 227 30.67 -1.49 15.48
C PHE A 227 30.79 -0.89 16.89
N ALA A 228 31.41 -1.60 17.83
CA ALA A 228 31.62 -1.11 19.19
C ALA A 228 32.44 0.20 19.19
N TYR A 229 33.48 0.29 18.37
CA TYR A 229 34.26 1.52 18.22
C TYR A 229 33.46 2.66 17.58
N ALA A 230 32.75 2.38 16.49
CA ALA A 230 31.96 3.37 15.75
C ALA A 230 30.82 3.93 16.61
N PHE A 231 30.11 3.09 17.38
CA PHE A 231 29.04 3.54 18.27
C PHE A 231 29.59 4.18 19.55
N GLY A 232 30.65 3.63 20.14
CA GLY A 232 31.27 4.18 21.35
C GLY A 232 31.99 5.50 21.10
N VAL A 233 33.10 5.46 20.36
CA VAL A 233 33.94 6.64 20.09
C VAL A 233 33.29 7.56 19.06
N GLY A 234 32.71 6.99 18.00
CA GLY A 234 32.03 7.77 16.97
C GLY A 234 30.79 8.48 17.49
N GLY A 235 29.95 7.79 18.25
CA GLY A 235 28.79 8.39 18.92
C GLY A 235 29.19 9.50 19.89
N LEU A 236 30.21 9.26 20.73
CA LEU A 236 30.68 10.24 21.73
C LEU A 236 31.28 11.51 21.12
N LEU A 237 31.99 11.39 19.99
CA LEU A 237 32.60 12.53 19.29
C LEU A 237 31.64 13.23 18.30
N THR A 238 30.51 12.62 17.96
CA THR A 238 29.53 13.20 17.02
C THR A 238 29.03 14.58 17.46
N PRO A 239 28.63 14.83 18.72
CA PRO A 239 28.23 16.17 19.17
C PRO A 239 29.33 17.23 18.98
N LEU A 240 30.59 16.85 19.16
CA LEU A 240 31.74 17.74 18.92
C LEU A 240 31.96 18.04 17.44
N ALA A 241 31.42 17.25 16.52
CA ALA A 241 31.46 17.51 15.08
C ALA A 241 30.35 18.45 14.63
N PHE A 242 29.18 18.40 15.29
CA PHE A 242 28.04 19.27 15.02
C PHE A 242 28.10 20.61 15.77
N GLY A 243 28.99 20.76 16.76
CA GLY A 243 29.06 21.96 17.61
C GLY A 243 28.00 21.98 18.71
N GLY A 244 27.57 20.80 19.15
CA GLY A 244 26.44 20.56 20.05
C GLY A 244 25.72 19.28 19.65
N VAL A 245 24.74 18.82 20.45
CA VAL A 245 23.85 17.74 20.02
C VAL A 245 23.06 18.27 18.81
N PRO A 246 23.14 17.63 17.63
CA PRO A 246 22.34 18.05 16.49
C PRO A 246 20.86 17.94 16.86
N THR A 247 20.19 19.08 17.03
CA THR A 247 18.74 19.09 17.11
C THR A 247 18.22 18.89 15.68
N LEU A 248 17.47 17.82 15.47
CA LEU A 248 16.68 17.62 14.24
C LEU A 248 15.74 18.80 13.96
N GLY A 249 15.50 19.69 14.94
CA GLY A 249 14.62 20.85 14.90
C GLY A 249 14.80 21.84 13.74
N ARG A 250 15.95 21.88 13.05
CA ARG A 250 16.06 22.70 11.82
C ARG A 250 15.45 22.01 10.58
N LEU A 251 15.47 20.69 10.54
CA LEU A 251 14.82 19.87 9.50
C LEU A 251 13.36 19.58 9.85
N ARG A 252 13.01 19.57 11.14
CA ARG A 252 11.63 19.38 11.59
C ARG A 252 10.80 20.66 11.48
N GLY A 253 9.53 20.49 11.18
CA GLY A 253 8.51 21.49 11.44
C GLY A 253 8.14 21.49 12.93
N SER A 254 7.43 22.53 13.36
CA SER A 254 6.79 22.62 14.66
C SER A 254 5.46 23.36 14.53
N ARG A 255 4.67 23.38 15.60
CA ARG A 255 3.47 24.22 15.70
C ARG A 255 3.77 25.70 15.37
N ASP A 256 4.89 26.21 15.87
CA ASP A 256 5.29 27.62 15.74
C ASP A 256 6.05 27.95 14.43
N ASP A 257 6.55 26.94 13.72
CA ASP A 257 7.27 27.07 12.43
C ASP A 257 6.80 25.97 11.45
N PRO A 258 5.55 26.06 10.95
CA PRO A 258 4.97 25.09 10.03
C PRO A 258 5.59 25.23 8.63
N LYS A 259 6.71 24.53 8.43
CA LYS A 259 7.45 24.50 7.16
C LYS A 259 6.70 23.67 6.11
N PRO A 260 6.62 24.13 4.85
CA PRO A 260 6.16 23.29 3.75
C PRO A 260 7.15 22.15 3.47
N ALA A 261 6.66 21.05 2.91
CA ALA A 261 7.53 19.94 2.51
C ALA A 261 8.51 20.37 1.42
N SER A 262 9.80 20.11 1.65
CA SER A 262 10.86 20.37 0.67
C SER A 262 10.83 19.37 -0.48
N ARG A 263 11.39 19.75 -1.63
CA ARG A 263 11.56 18.82 -2.77
C ARG A 263 12.31 17.55 -2.40
N PHE A 264 13.28 17.65 -1.49
CA PHE A 264 14.02 16.49 -0.99
C PHE A 264 13.11 15.55 -0.20
N GLU A 265 12.29 16.08 0.71
CA GLU A 265 11.32 15.28 1.48
C GLU A 265 10.30 14.59 0.57
N ASN A 266 9.80 15.29 -0.45
CA ASN A 266 8.88 14.70 -1.43
C ASN A 266 9.54 13.52 -2.19
N ILE A 267 10.80 13.67 -2.61
CA ILE A 267 11.55 12.58 -3.26
C ILE A 267 11.82 11.44 -2.28
N ALA A 268 12.22 11.75 -1.04
CA ALA A 268 12.51 10.75 -0.01
C ALA A 268 11.25 9.95 0.35
N ALA A 269 10.09 10.59 0.46
CA ALA A 269 8.81 9.94 0.71
C ALA A 269 8.41 9.00 -0.44
N ARG A 270 8.65 9.41 -1.70
CA ARG A 270 8.43 8.56 -2.88
C ARG A 270 9.35 7.34 -2.91
N LEU A 271 10.64 7.54 -2.62
CA LEU A 271 11.61 6.44 -2.50
C LEU A 271 11.25 5.49 -1.36
N TRP A 272 10.74 6.02 -0.24
CA TRP A 272 10.27 5.21 0.88
C TRP A 272 9.10 4.30 0.48
N ASN A 273 8.15 4.79 -0.33
CA ASN A 273 7.02 3.97 -0.79
C ASN A 273 7.45 2.74 -1.59
N VAL A 274 8.60 2.76 -2.26
CA VAL A 274 9.19 1.58 -2.92
C VAL A 274 9.54 0.47 -1.92
N LEU A 275 9.94 0.85 -0.70
CA LEU A 275 10.32 -0.08 0.36
C LEU A 275 9.18 -0.36 1.34
N ASN A 276 8.15 0.48 1.39
CA ASN A 276 7.01 0.34 2.30
C ASN A 276 5.86 -0.48 1.67
N GLU A 277 5.60 -0.30 0.37
CA GLU A 277 4.55 -1.06 -0.31
C GLU A 277 5.02 -2.48 -0.64
N GLY A 278 4.18 -3.48 -0.37
CA GLY A 278 4.61 -4.87 -0.52
C GLY A 278 4.90 -5.29 -1.96
N LYS A 279 4.25 -4.66 -2.95
CA LYS A 279 4.46 -4.96 -4.38
C LYS A 279 5.87 -4.63 -4.86
N PRO A 280 6.39 -3.40 -4.70
CA PRO A 280 7.78 -3.08 -5.02
C PRO A 280 8.80 -3.67 -4.04
N PHE A 281 8.42 -3.94 -2.79
CA PHE A 281 9.34 -4.47 -1.79
C PHE A 281 9.93 -5.83 -2.16
N THR A 282 9.11 -6.82 -2.52
CA THR A 282 9.59 -8.18 -2.83
C THR A 282 10.73 -8.22 -3.88
N PRO A 283 10.60 -7.62 -5.08
CA PRO A 283 11.67 -7.64 -6.08
C PRO A 283 12.93 -6.91 -5.62
N VAL A 284 12.79 -5.73 -5.00
CA VAL A 284 13.95 -4.97 -4.50
C VAL A 284 14.73 -5.77 -3.46
N PHE A 285 14.01 -6.39 -2.53
CA PHE A 285 14.61 -7.13 -1.43
C PHE A 285 15.26 -8.44 -1.89
N VAL A 286 14.62 -9.20 -2.80
CA VAL A 286 15.21 -10.43 -3.37
C VAL A 286 16.47 -10.12 -4.16
N VAL A 287 16.44 -9.13 -5.06
CA VAL A 287 17.62 -8.76 -5.85
C VAL A 287 18.76 -8.29 -4.94
N GLY A 288 18.46 -7.46 -3.94
CA GLY A 288 19.44 -7.04 -2.94
C GLY A 288 20.05 -8.23 -2.19
N THR A 289 19.24 -9.20 -1.78
CA THR A 289 19.68 -10.42 -1.09
C THR A 289 20.56 -11.29 -1.98
N LEU A 290 20.19 -11.49 -3.24
CA LEU A 290 20.96 -12.31 -4.19
C LEU A 290 22.30 -11.66 -4.56
N VAL A 291 22.35 -10.33 -4.67
CA VAL A 291 23.62 -9.59 -4.85
C VAL A 291 24.54 -9.83 -3.65
N LEU A 292 24.01 -9.79 -2.42
CA LEU A 292 24.77 -10.07 -1.20
C LEU A 292 25.30 -11.52 -1.15
N LEU A 293 24.46 -12.50 -1.48
CA LEU A 293 24.85 -13.90 -1.55
C LEU A 293 25.87 -14.18 -2.66
N GLY A 294 25.82 -13.41 -3.76
CA GLY A 294 26.74 -13.52 -4.88
C GLY A 294 28.09 -12.83 -4.68
N LEU A 295 28.30 -12.10 -3.58
CA LEU A 295 29.58 -11.41 -3.31
C LEU A 295 30.81 -12.33 -3.36
N PRO A 296 30.79 -13.58 -2.83
CA PRO A 296 31.91 -14.51 -2.95
C PRO A 296 32.23 -14.88 -4.41
N HIS A 297 31.26 -14.73 -5.33
CA HIS A 297 31.37 -15.06 -6.74
C HIS A 297 31.51 -13.82 -7.63
N LEU A 298 31.89 -12.65 -7.08
CA LEU A 298 31.90 -11.39 -7.82
C LEU A 298 32.65 -11.45 -9.16
N THR A 299 33.71 -12.25 -9.24
CA THR A 299 34.55 -12.39 -10.44
C THR A 299 34.20 -13.60 -11.32
N ASP A 300 33.28 -14.45 -10.88
CA ASP A 300 32.83 -15.60 -11.67
C ASP A 300 31.73 -15.13 -12.64
N GLY A 301 32.12 -14.74 -13.86
CA GLY A 301 31.18 -14.38 -14.93
C GLY A 301 30.19 -15.51 -15.26
N GLY A 302 30.58 -16.77 -15.05
CA GLY A 302 29.70 -17.92 -15.22
C GLY A 302 28.62 -17.98 -14.14
N TYR A 303 28.98 -17.68 -12.88
CA TYR A 303 28.00 -17.52 -11.79
C TYR A 303 26.99 -16.43 -12.12
N TRP A 304 27.44 -15.22 -12.51
CA TRP A 304 26.52 -14.12 -12.83
C TRP A 304 25.64 -14.41 -14.05
N ALA A 305 26.16 -15.14 -15.05
CA ALA A 305 25.35 -15.61 -16.16
C ALA A 305 24.27 -16.60 -15.70
N ARG A 306 24.62 -17.59 -14.87
CA ARG A 306 23.65 -18.54 -14.29
C ARG A 306 22.62 -17.83 -13.40
N GLN A 307 23.06 -16.86 -12.60
CA GLN A 307 22.22 -16.07 -11.72
C GLN A 307 21.24 -15.18 -12.51
N GLY A 308 21.68 -14.61 -13.63
CA GLY A 308 20.82 -13.88 -14.57
C GLY A 308 19.78 -14.79 -15.24
N LEU A 309 20.18 -15.99 -15.67
CA LEU A 309 19.26 -16.99 -16.23
C LEU A 309 18.24 -17.48 -15.18
N ALA A 310 18.67 -17.72 -13.94
CA ALA A 310 17.79 -18.09 -12.84
C ALA A 310 16.74 -17.01 -12.56
N LEU A 311 17.15 -15.73 -12.53
CA LEU A 311 16.22 -14.60 -12.36
C LEU A 311 15.23 -14.48 -13.52
N ALA A 312 15.69 -14.70 -14.75
CA ALA A 312 14.81 -14.70 -15.92
C ALA A 312 13.76 -15.83 -15.84
N ALA A 313 14.17 -17.04 -15.43
CA ALA A 313 13.26 -18.16 -15.23
C ALA A 313 12.25 -17.94 -14.08
N LEU A 314 12.63 -17.17 -13.05
CA LEU A 314 11.76 -16.81 -11.93
C LEU A 314 10.87 -15.58 -12.20
N ALA A 315 11.07 -14.86 -13.30
CA ALA A 315 10.28 -13.67 -13.64
C ALA A 315 8.75 -13.93 -13.62
N PRO A 316 8.22 -15.06 -14.14
CA PRO A 316 6.79 -15.33 -14.04
C PRO A 316 6.31 -15.51 -12.59
N LEU A 317 7.15 -16.05 -11.69
CA LEU A 317 6.80 -16.17 -10.27
C LEU A 317 6.76 -14.80 -9.58
N PHE A 318 7.69 -13.90 -9.92
CA PHE A 318 7.61 -12.50 -9.50
C PHE A 318 6.31 -11.86 -9.95
N VAL A 319 5.90 -12.07 -11.21
CA VAL A 319 4.63 -11.55 -11.74
C VAL A 319 3.43 -12.11 -10.97
N VAL A 320 3.43 -13.41 -10.64
CA VAL A 320 2.38 -14.03 -9.82
C VAL A 320 2.31 -13.35 -8.43
N PHE A 321 3.43 -13.26 -7.72
CA PHE A 321 3.45 -12.64 -6.38
C PHE A 321 3.18 -11.14 -6.38
N TYR A 322 3.47 -10.44 -7.48
CA TYR A 322 3.16 -9.03 -7.67
C TYR A 322 1.67 -8.80 -7.99
N ARG A 323 1.08 -9.66 -8.83
CA ARG A 323 -0.30 -9.54 -9.30
C ARG A 323 -1.33 -9.96 -8.25
N TYR A 324 -0.97 -10.93 -7.41
CA TYR A 324 -1.86 -11.56 -6.43
C TYR A 324 -1.42 -11.23 -5.00
N ALA A 325 -2.22 -10.41 -4.31
CA ALA A 325 -2.03 -10.07 -2.90
C ALA A 325 -2.77 -11.08 -2.03
N PHE A 326 -2.05 -11.79 -1.14
CA PHE A 326 -2.65 -12.82 -0.30
C PHE A 326 -3.16 -12.18 1.00
N PRO A 327 -4.47 -12.20 1.30
CA PRO A 327 -5.02 -11.66 2.55
C PRO A 327 -4.60 -12.49 3.75
N LEU A 328 -4.75 -11.92 4.96
CA LEU A 328 -4.38 -12.56 6.23
C LEU A 328 -4.81 -14.03 6.33
N HIS A 329 -6.05 -14.37 5.95
CA HIS A 329 -6.59 -15.74 6.05
C HIS A 329 -6.08 -16.72 4.97
N LEU A 330 -5.56 -16.23 3.84
CA LEU A 330 -5.06 -17.08 2.74
C LEU A 330 -3.53 -17.09 2.65
N ARG A 331 -2.83 -16.31 3.48
CA ARG A 331 -1.37 -16.30 3.59
C ARG A 331 -0.79 -17.63 4.06
N ALA A 332 -1.56 -18.45 4.78
CA ALA A 332 -1.17 -19.83 5.08
C ALA A 332 -0.80 -20.61 3.80
N GLY A 333 -1.44 -20.29 2.67
CA GLY A 333 -1.11 -20.88 1.37
C GLY A 333 0.33 -20.58 0.89
N LEU A 334 0.91 -19.43 1.24
CA LEU A 334 2.30 -19.10 0.91
C LEU A 334 3.30 -19.94 1.71
N TRP A 335 2.98 -20.24 2.98
CA TRP A 335 3.79 -21.13 3.81
C TRP A 335 3.70 -22.59 3.37
N VAL A 336 2.51 -23.03 2.95
CA VAL A 336 2.35 -24.33 2.29
C VAL A 336 3.16 -24.38 1.00
N LEU A 337 3.13 -23.31 0.20
CA LEU A 337 3.90 -23.23 -1.03
C LEU A 337 5.43 -23.29 -0.76
N LEU A 338 5.91 -22.65 0.31
CA LEU A 338 7.29 -22.77 0.76
C LEU A 338 7.62 -24.20 1.20
N ALA A 339 6.74 -24.86 1.97
CA ALA A 339 6.94 -26.26 2.38
C ALA A 339 6.99 -27.20 1.17
N VAL A 340 6.13 -27.00 0.17
CA VAL A 340 6.14 -27.74 -1.11
C VAL A 340 7.44 -27.47 -1.86
N CYS A 341 7.92 -26.22 -1.92
CA CYS A 341 9.21 -25.88 -2.52
C CYS A 341 10.35 -26.67 -1.87
N LEU A 342 10.44 -26.64 -0.54
CA LEU A 342 11.48 -27.36 0.21
C LEU A 342 11.40 -28.87 -0.04
N ALA A 343 10.20 -29.45 -0.06
CA ALA A 343 9.99 -30.88 -0.30
C ALA A 343 10.31 -31.31 -1.73
N ALA A 344 9.94 -30.49 -2.72
CA ALA A 344 10.08 -30.81 -4.14
C ALA A 344 11.54 -30.70 -4.61
N PHE A 345 12.24 -29.64 -4.21
CA PHE A 345 13.61 -29.37 -4.67
C PHE A 345 14.67 -29.94 -3.74
N ARG A 346 14.32 -30.25 -2.48
CA ARG A 346 15.25 -30.73 -1.43
C ARG A 346 16.51 -29.85 -1.31
N PHE A 347 16.35 -28.57 -1.61
CA PHE A 347 17.41 -27.58 -1.62
C PHE A 347 17.21 -26.62 -0.45
N VAL A 348 18.22 -26.52 0.41
CA VAL A 348 18.21 -25.67 1.60
C VAL A 348 19.56 -25.00 1.73
N ASP A 349 19.55 -23.67 1.82
CA ASP A 349 20.73 -22.87 2.10
C ASP A 349 20.54 -22.11 3.43
N PRO A 350 21.17 -22.57 4.53
CA PRO A 350 21.07 -21.92 5.83
C PRO A 350 21.59 -20.47 5.84
N VAL A 351 22.59 -20.16 5.00
CA VAL A 351 23.14 -18.79 4.88
C VAL A 351 22.13 -17.88 4.21
N ALA A 352 21.53 -18.33 3.10
CA ALA A 352 20.46 -17.58 2.44
C ALA A 352 19.24 -17.36 3.34
N ILE A 353 18.79 -18.40 4.06
CA ILE A 353 17.67 -18.29 5.00
C ILE A 353 18.01 -17.30 6.12
N GLY A 354 19.18 -17.43 6.75
CA GLY A 354 19.63 -16.53 7.80
C GLY A 354 19.74 -15.08 7.33
N LEU A 355 20.23 -14.87 6.10
CA LEU A 355 20.34 -13.54 5.51
C LEU A 355 18.96 -12.94 5.21
N VAL A 356 18.03 -13.68 4.61
CA VAL A 356 16.66 -13.18 4.36
C VAL A 356 15.99 -12.77 5.67
N LEU A 357 16.03 -13.64 6.69
CA LEU A 357 15.40 -13.38 7.99
C LEU A 357 16.08 -12.21 8.72
N GLY A 358 17.41 -12.17 8.72
CA GLY A 358 18.20 -11.12 9.36
C GLY A 358 18.00 -9.75 8.72
N LEU A 359 18.10 -9.67 7.39
CA LEU A 359 17.84 -8.43 6.64
C LEU A 359 16.41 -7.96 6.85
N TYR A 360 15.44 -8.88 6.82
CA TYR A 360 14.03 -8.53 6.97
C TYR A 360 13.81 -7.96 8.36
N LEU A 361 14.31 -8.64 9.38
CA LEU A 361 14.23 -8.19 10.77
C LEU A 361 14.89 -6.82 10.99
N VAL A 362 16.10 -6.61 10.47
CA VAL A 362 16.81 -5.34 10.59
C VAL A 362 16.04 -4.22 9.89
N PHE A 363 15.56 -4.48 8.66
CA PHE A 363 14.77 -3.51 7.93
C PHE A 363 13.47 -3.16 8.66
N THR A 364 12.70 -4.17 9.10
CA THR A 364 11.39 -3.93 9.66
C THR A 364 11.44 -3.43 11.11
N VAL A 365 12.27 -4.02 11.98
CA VAL A 365 12.32 -3.64 13.41
C VAL A 365 13.21 -2.43 13.65
N VAL A 366 14.41 -2.40 13.09
CA VAL A 366 15.42 -1.38 13.42
C VAL A 366 15.25 -0.15 12.55
N LEU A 367 15.29 -0.31 11.22
CA LEU A 367 15.18 0.82 10.29
C LEU A 367 13.78 1.42 10.32
N TRP A 368 12.75 0.60 10.13
CA TRP A 368 11.38 1.08 10.07
C TRP A 368 10.77 1.28 11.47
N GLY A 369 10.76 0.25 12.31
CA GLY A 369 10.11 0.26 13.62
C GLY A 369 10.68 1.25 14.65
N SER A 370 11.97 1.60 14.55
CA SER A 370 12.64 2.53 15.45
C SER A 370 13.16 3.78 14.74
N ILE A 371 14.15 3.67 13.84
CA ILE A 371 14.84 4.84 13.28
C ILE A 371 13.88 5.74 12.50
N TYR A 372 13.10 5.16 11.57
CA TYR A 372 12.19 5.92 10.72
C TYR A 372 11.12 6.66 11.52
N TYR A 373 10.36 5.98 12.38
CA TYR A 373 9.32 6.64 13.18
C TYR A 373 9.90 7.62 14.20
N HIS A 374 11.07 7.33 14.79
CA HIS A 374 11.73 8.27 15.68
C HIS A 374 12.11 9.55 14.94
N LEU A 375 12.72 9.43 13.76
CA LEU A 375 13.16 10.56 12.95
C LEU A 375 11.97 11.34 12.37
N ARG A 376 10.95 10.64 11.86
CA ARG A 376 9.78 11.23 11.18
C ARG A 376 8.82 11.91 12.17
N ILE A 377 8.34 11.18 13.18
CA ILE A 377 7.22 11.63 14.02
C ILE A 377 7.55 11.69 15.52
N GLY A 378 8.78 11.34 15.92
CA GLY A 378 9.27 11.51 17.29
C GLY A 378 8.99 10.36 18.26
N THR A 379 8.69 9.14 17.78
CA THR A 379 8.46 7.99 18.68
C THR A 379 9.69 7.65 19.53
N PRO A 380 9.54 7.01 20.70
CA PRO A 380 10.69 6.51 21.48
C PRO A 380 11.57 5.53 20.68
N TRP A 381 12.87 5.48 20.95
CA TRP A 381 13.79 4.51 20.33
C TRP A 381 13.41 3.04 20.57
N THR A 382 12.66 2.79 21.65
CA THR A 382 12.11 1.48 22.03
C THR A 382 10.88 1.07 21.21
N ASN A 383 10.42 1.89 20.27
CA ASN A 383 9.23 1.59 19.46
C ASN A 383 9.36 0.27 18.68
N GLY A 384 10.56 -0.07 18.21
CA GLY A 384 10.85 -1.35 17.57
C GLY A 384 10.52 -2.59 18.41
N PHE A 385 10.47 -2.51 19.74
CA PHE A 385 10.06 -3.66 20.57
C PHE A 385 8.56 -3.99 20.47
N ARG A 386 7.73 -2.99 20.14
CA ARG A 386 6.29 -3.20 19.88
C ARG A 386 6.06 -3.75 18.47
N PHE A 387 7.07 -3.71 17.62
CA PHE A 387 6.97 -4.02 16.19
C PHE A 387 6.62 -5.48 15.91
N TRP A 388 6.96 -6.45 16.76
CA TRP A 388 6.63 -7.86 16.51
C TRP A 388 5.13 -8.15 16.35
N ARG A 389 4.26 -7.25 16.84
CA ARG A 389 2.81 -7.33 16.59
C ARG A 389 2.43 -6.92 15.15
N LEU A 390 3.23 -6.10 14.45
CA LEU A 390 3.10 -5.84 13.00
C LEU A 390 3.28 -7.09 12.18
N VAL A 391 4.34 -7.81 12.49
CA VAL A 391 4.79 -9.01 11.78
C VAL A 391 3.69 -10.07 11.75
N LEU A 392 2.96 -10.21 12.86
CA LEU A 392 1.99 -11.29 13.05
C LEU A 392 0.54 -10.90 12.76
N GLU A 393 0.16 -9.64 13.01
CA GLU A 393 -1.26 -9.24 13.00
C GLU A 393 -1.61 -8.19 11.93
N ASN A 394 -0.63 -7.67 11.17
CA ASN A 394 -0.92 -6.65 10.15
C ASN A 394 -1.78 -7.26 9.02
N PRO A 395 -3.00 -6.75 8.78
CA PRO A 395 -3.86 -7.26 7.71
C PRO A 395 -3.31 -6.91 6.33
N ASP A 396 -2.57 -5.81 6.23
CA ASP A 396 -2.13 -5.20 4.99
C ASP A 396 -0.90 -5.90 4.35
N PRO A 397 -0.90 -6.18 3.04
CA PRO A 397 0.26 -6.72 2.30
C PRO A 397 1.39 -5.68 2.11
N THR A 398 1.80 -4.94 3.15
CA THR A 398 2.97 -4.05 3.11
C THR A 398 4.28 -4.83 3.27
N SER A 399 5.42 -4.13 3.18
CA SER A 399 6.73 -4.69 3.51
C SER A 399 6.86 -5.14 4.98
N GLY A 400 5.97 -4.66 5.85
CA GLY A 400 5.88 -5.07 7.24
C GLY A 400 5.32 -6.47 7.49
N ASN A 401 4.72 -7.07 6.46
CA ASN A 401 3.95 -8.28 6.63
C ASN A 401 4.79 -9.55 6.57
N PHE A 402 5.17 -10.11 7.71
CA PHE A 402 6.05 -11.27 7.74
C PHE A 402 5.41 -12.52 7.14
N LEU A 403 4.12 -12.74 7.43
CA LEU A 403 3.40 -13.91 6.95
C LEU A 403 3.27 -13.95 5.43
N GLU A 404 3.41 -12.80 4.77
CA GLU A 404 3.38 -12.71 3.31
C GLU A 404 4.78 -12.57 2.69
N GLN A 405 5.59 -11.63 3.19
CA GLN A 405 6.85 -11.29 2.57
C GLN A 405 7.88 -12.40 2.74
N VAL A 406 8.07 -12.92 3.96
CA VAL A 406 9.12 -13.92 4.22
C VAL A 406 8.98 -15.19 3.39
N PRO A 407 7.81 -15.86 3.27
CA PRO A 407 7.71 -17.04 2.42
C PRO A 407 7.95 -16.70 0.94
N LYS A 408 7.51 -15.54 0.44
CA LYS A 408 7.81 -15.10 -0.94
C LYS A 408 9.31 -14.93 -1.15
N LEU A 409 9.99 -14.23 -0.23
CA LEU A 409 11.44 -14.00 -0.29
C LEU A 409 12.22 -15.32 -0.26
N LEU A 410 11.88 -16.23 0.67
CA LEU A 410 12.55 -17.53 0.79
C LEU A 410 12.36 -18.40 -0.44
N ILE A 411 11.15 -18.51 -0.98
CA ILE A 411 10.89 -19.27 -2.22
C ILE A 411 11.76 -18.74 -3.36
N LEU A 412 11.77 -17.42 -3.58
CA LEU A 412 12.50 -16.82 -4.69
C LEU A 412 14.02 -16.97 -4.55
N VAL A 413 14.57 -16.75 -3.34
CA VAL A 413 16.00 -16.89 -3.09
C VAL A 413 16.46 -18.35 -3.18
N LEU A 414 15.70 -19.30 -2.62
CA LEU A 414 16.05 -20.72 -2.64
C LEU A 414 15.94 -21.32 -4.05
N LEU A 415 14.89 -21.00 -4.81
CA LEU A 415 14.78 -21.46 -6.20
C LEU A 415 15.87 -20.85 -7.09
N SER A 416 16.26 -19.60 -6.83
CA SER A 416 17.37 -18.98 -7.52
C SER A 416 18.67 -19.73 -7.25
N GLY A 417 18.99 -19.99 -5.97
CA GLY A 417 20.18 -20.78 -5.59
C GLY A 417 20.18 -22.17 -6.21
N PHE A 418 19.03 -22.87 -6.17
CA PHE A 418 18.86 -24.17 -6.80
C PHE A 418 19.20 -24.17 -8.29
N LEU A 419 18.71 -23.19 -9.06
CA LEU A 419 18.98 -23.08 -10.50
C LEU A 419 20.44 -22.70 -10.80
N VAL A 420 21.08 -21.92 -9.92
CA VAL A 420 22.50 -21.58 -10.05
C VAL A 420 23.39 -22.80 -9.86
N GLU A 421 23.06 -23.67 -8.90
CA GLU A 421 23.78 -24.91 -8.64
C GLU A 421 23.46 -26.03 -9.63
N HIS A 422 22.23 -26.07 -10.14
CA HIS A 422 21.74 -27.11 -11.04
C HIS A 422 21.23 -26.52 -12.36
N PRO A 423 22.10 -25.98 -13.23
CA PRO A 423 21.71 -25.26 -14.45
C PRO A 423 21.20 -26.17 -15.59
N GLY A 424 20.71 -27.37 -15.28
CA GLY A 424 20.23 -28.34 -16.26
C GLY A 424 18.78 -28.09 -16.69
N ALA A 425 18.44 -28.46 -17.93
CA ALA A 425 17.10 -28.28 -18.49
C ALA A 425 15.96 -28.90 -17.63
N LEU A 426 16.22 -30.04 -16.99
CA LEU A 426 15.26 -30.68 -16.09
C LEU A 426 14.99 -29.85 -14.82
N SER A 427 16.02 -29.18 -14.27
CA SER A 427 15.88 -28.28 -13.13
C SER A 427 15.04 -27.06 -13.49
N PHE A 428 15.29 -26.46 -14.65
CA PHE A 428 14.48 -25.36 -15.17
C PHE A 428 13.02 -25.78 -15.39
N ALA A 429 12.78 -26.94 -16.03
CA ALA A 429 11.43 -27.47 -16.23
C ALA A 429 10.70 -27.78 -14.90
N ALA A 430 11.41 -28.27 -13.88
CA ALA A 430 10.85 -28.50 -12.56
C ALA A 430 10.45 -27.18 -11.88
N VAL A 431 11.29 -26.14 -11.98
CA VAL A 431 10.97 -24.80 -11.47
C VAL A 431 9.77 -24.21 -12.23
N GLU A 432 9.74 -24.29 -13.56
CA GLU A 432 8.58 -23.85 -14.35
C GLU A 432 7.28 -24.58 -13.97
N GLY A 433 7.35 -25.90 -13.74
CA GLY A 433 6.22 -26.69 -13.23
C GLY A 433 5.74 -26.23 -11.85
N PHE A 434 6.67 -25.92 -10.94
CA PHE A 434 6.34 -25.33 -9.65
C PHE A 434 5.71 -23.95 -9.79
N ILE A 435 6.22 -23.09 -10.67
CA ILE A 435 5.68 -21.76 -10.96
C ILE A 435 4.26 -21.88 -11.53
N LEU A 436 4.02 -22.82 -12.45
CA LEU A 436 2.69 -23.10 -12.98
C LEU A 436 1.74 -23.54 -11.86
N GLY A 437 2.19 -24.43 -10.97
CA GLY A 437 1.43 -24.85 -9.79
C GLY A 437 1.10 -23.68 -8.87
N ALA A 438 2.08 -22.81 -8.59
CA ALA A 438 1.90 -21.58 -7.80
C ALA A 438 0.94 -20.60 -8.49
N ALA A 439 1.03 -20.44 -9.80
CA ALA A 439 0.14 -19.60 -10.59
C ALA A 439 -1.29 -20.13 -10.60
N VAL A 440 -1.48 -21.44 -10.81
CA VAL A 440 -2.79 -22.10 -10.73
C VAL A 440 -3.36 -21.95 -9.33
N LEU A 441 -2.56 -22.20 -8.28
CA LEU A 441 -2.99 -22.00 -6.90
C LEU A 441 -3.39 -20.54 -6.66
N ALA A 442 -2.59 -19.57 -7.10
CA ALA A 442 -2.91 -18.16 -6.95
C ALA A 442 -4.20 -17.77 -7.70
N VAL A 443 -4.36 -18.22 -8.94
CA VAL A 443 -5.57 -18.02 -9.75
C VAL A 443 -6.79 -18.65 -9.08
N LEU A 444 -6.72 -19.93 -8.70
CA LEU A 444 -7.82 -20.61 -8.01
C LEU A 444 -8.16 -19.93 -6.69
N THR A 445 -7.14 -19.48 -5.96
CA THR A 445 -7.33 -18.73 -4.71
C THR A 445 -8.03 -17.41 -4.96
N HIS A 446 -7.60 -16.63 -5.95
CA HIS A 446 -8.16 -15.30 -6.20
C HIS A 446 -9.45 -15.30 -7.02
N GLN A 447 -9.70 -16.34 -7.80
CA GLN A 447 -10.96 -16.48 -8.53
C GLN A 447 -12.02 -17.19 -7.71
N TRP A 448 -11.65 -18.20 -6.90
CA TRP A 448 -12.62 -19.10 -6.27
C TRP A 448 -12.67 -18.98 -4.74
N TRP A 449 -11.59 -18.53 -4.09
CA TRP A 449 -11.53 -18.36 -2.64
C TRP A 449 -11.48 -16.90 -2.17
N PHE A 450 -11.21 -15.94 -3.07
CA PHE A 450 -10.96 -14.54 -2.71
C PHE A 450 -11.50 -13.55 -3.75
N THR A 451 -12.83 -13.43 -3.81
CA THR A 451 -13.55 -12.44 -4.63
C THR A 451 -14.27 -11.44 -3.71
N TRP A 452 -13.51 -10.59 -3.03
CA TRP A 452 -14.06 -9.66 -2.00
C TRP A 452 -13.89 -8.18 -2.38
N ALA A 453 -13.14 -7.85 -3.43
CA ALA A 453 -13.00 -6.46 -3.86
C ALA A 453 -14.40 -5.95 -4.23
N PRO A 454 -14.90 -4.90 -3.54
CA PRO A 454 -16.26 -4.43 -3.78
C PRO A 454 -16.39 -3.99 -5.24
N PRO A 455 -17.48 -4.34 -5.94
CA PRO A 455 -17.74 -3.81 -7.26
C PRO A 455 -17.91 -2.29 -7.14
N ASP A 456 -17.26 -1.56 -8.04
CA ASP A 456 -17.41 -0.11 -8.09
C ASP A 456 -18.83 0.25 -8.56
N PRO A 457 -19.46 1.29 -7.98
CA PRO A 457 -20.71 1.78 -8.53
C PRO A 457 -20.53 2.20 -9.99
N LEU A 458 -21.53 1.91 -10.81
CA LEU A 458 -21.53 2.22 -12.25
C LEU A 458 -22.51 3.33 -12.62
N ALA A 459 -23.45 3.67 -11.74
CA ALA A 459 -24.49 4.64 -12.03
C ALA A 459 -24.00 6.08 -11.76
N PRO A 460 -24.26 7.03 -12.67
CA PRO A 460 -23.86 8.42 -12.49
C PRO A 460 -24.60 9.10 -11.34
N THR A 461 -24.09 10.24 -10.86
CA THR A 461 -24.81 11.08 -9.90
C THR A 461 -26.16 11.56 -10.48
N HIS A 462 -27.27 11.23 -9.82
CA HIS A 462 -28.63 11.54 -10.28
C HIS A 462 -29.15 12.89 -9.77
N LEU A 463 -29.00 13.15 -8.47
CA LEU A 463 -29.46 14.41 -7.87
C LEU A 463 -28.46 15.53 -8.14
N ARG A 464 -28.93 16.63 -8.75
CA ARG A 464 -28.13 17.81 -9.10
C ARG A 464 -28.87 19.08 -8.73
N ASN A 465 -28.15 20.07 -8.24
CA ASN A 465 -28.65 21.41 -8.00
C ASN A 465 -27.82 22.39 -8.84
N GLU A 466 -28.36 22.77 -9.98
CA GLU A 466 -27.71 23.67 -10.95
C GLU A 466 -28.25 25.12 -10.84
N THR A 467 -29.18 25.38 -9.91
CA THR A 467 -29.99 26.62 -9.92
C THR A 467 -29.70 27.57 -8.76
N SER A 468 -29.33 27.08 -7.57
CA SER A 468 -29.05 27.98 -6.43
C SER A 468 -28.05 27.39 -5.44
N ARG A 469 -27.01 28.17 -5.13
CA ARG A 469 -26.03 27.88 -4.08
C ARG A 469 -26.72 27.90 -2.70
N LEU A 470 -26.62 26.79 -1.97
CA LEU A 470 -27.23 26.60 -0.64
C LEU A 470 -26.32 27.07 0.48
N SER A 471 -25.00 26.87 0.33
CA SER A 471 -24.01 27.28 1.34
C SER A 471 -23.01 28.26 0.76
N ARG A 472 -22.72 29.32 1.52
CA ARG A 472 -21.63 30.25 1.23
C ARG A 472 -20.28 29.54 1.29
N ARG A 473 -20.10 28.53 2.14
CA ARG A 473 -18.83 27.80 2.25
C ARG A 473 -19.04 26.36 2.65
N PHE A 474 -18.13 25.50 2.20
CA PHE A 474 -17.94 24.17 2.75
C PHE A 474 -16.58 24.05 3.45
N ILE A 475 -16.58 23.53 4.68
CA ILE A 475 -15.37 23.17 5.42
C ILE A 475 -15.43 21.67 5.69
N VAL A 476 -14.51 20.91 5.10
CA VAL A 476 -14.36 19.48 5.33
C VAL A 476 -13.15 19.27 6.23
N VAL A 477 -13.36 18.69 7.41
CA VAL A 477 -12.30 18.24 8.31
C VAL A 477 -12.19 16.72 8.22
N ALA A 478 -11.12 16.23 7.60
CA ALA A 478 -10.85 14.81 7.42
C ALA A 478 -9.83 14.32 8.46
N ILE A 479 -10.30 13.55 9.45
CA ILE A 479 -9.46 12.91 10.45
C ILE A 479 -8.87 11.62 9.84
N ASP A 480 -7.66 11.69 9.32
CA ASP A 480 -7.01 10.56 8.63
C ASP A 480 -6.95 9.32 9.51
N GLY A 481 -7.31 8.16 8.95
CA GLY A 481 -7.17 6.86 9.61
C GLY A 481 -8.02 6.68 10.87
N CYS A 482 -9.14 7.41 11.00
CA CYS A 482 -10.00 7.40 12.17
C CYS A 482 -11.12 6.35 12.06
N ARG A 483 -11.21 5.50 13.08
CA ARG A 483 -12.24 4.46 13.14
C ARG A 483 -13.51 4.96 13.84
N PRO A 484 -14.71 4.70 13.30
CA PRO A 484 -15.97 5.11 13.94
C PRO A 484 -16.16 4.51 15.34
N ASP A 485 -15.78 3.25 15.54
CA ASP A 485 -15.95 2.57 16.83
C ASP A 485 -15.01 3.12 17.91
N ARG A 486 -13.82 3.61 17.51
CA ARG A 486 -12.88 4.27 18.43
C ARG A 486 -13.22 5.73 18.68
N LEU A 487 -13.77 6.42 17.68
CA LEU A 487 -14.32 7.76 17.86
C LEU A 487 -15.44 7.75 18.91
N ALA A 488 -16.36 6.77 18.84
CA ALA A 488 -17.45 6.62 19.81
C ALA A 488 -16.99 6.22 21.22
N GLU A 489 -15.78 5.66 21.37
CA GLU A 489 -15.18 5.30 22.67
C GLU A 489 -14.41 6.47 23.29
N ALA A 490 -13.82 7.33 22.45
CA ALA A 490 -13.05 8.49 22.87
C ALA A 490 -13.97 9.58 23.48
N HIS A 491 -13.43 10.39 24.39
CA HIS A 491 -14.18 11.52 24.94
C HIS A 491 -14.10 12.74 24.01
N THR A 492 -15.06 12.86 23.08
CA THR A 492 -15.09 13.89 22.02
C THR A 492 -16.30 14.84 22.10
N PRO A 493 -16.41 15.67 23.15
CA PRO A 493 -17.60 16.47 23.43
C PRO A 493 -17.97 17.44 22.30
N TYR A 494 -17.00 17.94 21.53
CA TYR A 494 -17.29 18.89 20.47
C TYR A 494 -17.83 18.20 19.21
N ILE A 495 -17.20 17.10 18.78
CA ILE A 495 -17.70 16.26 17.69
C ILE A 495 -19.07 15.67 18.06
N ASP A 496 -19.29 15.22 19.29
CA ASP A 496 -20.59 14.73 19.78
C ASP A 496 -21.67 15.81 19.71
N ARG A 497 -21.29 17.06 20.01
CA ARG A 497 -22.18 18.22 19.84
C ARG A 497 -22.53 18.44 18.37
N LEU A 498 -21.55 18.47 17.46
CA LEU A 498 -21.81 18.60 16.02
C LEU A 498 -22.72 17.48 15.51
N ALA A 499 -22.51 16.25 15.99
CA ALA A 499 -23.33 15.08 15.66
C ALA A 499 -24.77 15.22 16.16
N SER A 500 -24.99 15.69 17.39
CA SER A 500 -26.32 15.86 17.98
C SER A 500 -27.10 17.07 17.42
N GLU A 501 -26.40 18.13 17.03
CA GLU A 501 -26.98 19.34 16.42
C GLU A 501 -27.08 19.24 14.88
N GLY A 502 -26.47 18.22 14.27
CA GLY A 502 -26.37 18.05 12.82
C GLY A 502 -26.89 16.70 12.34
N LEU A 503 -26.19 16.14 11.35
CA LEU A 503 -26.50 14.86 10.74
C LEU A 503 -25.35 13.88 10.94
N VAL A 504 -25.67 12.61 11.24
CA VAL A 504 -24.69 11.51 11.34
C VAL A 504 -25.01 10.43 10.32
N CYS A 505 -24.00 9.83 9.69
CA CYS A 505 -24.16 8.62 8.89
C CYS A 505 -23.67 7.39 9.66
N ASP A 506 -24.56 6.40 9.81
CA ASP A 506 -24.30 5.22 10.66
C ASP A 506 -23.33 4.22 10.01
N ASP A 507 -23.30 4.14 8.68
CA ASP A 507 -22.42 3.22 7.93
C ASP A 507 -21.83 3.90 6.69
N MET A 508 -20.84 4.78 6.89
CA MET A 508 -20.04 5.33 5.79
C MET A 508 -18.86 4.41 5.47
N ARG A 509 -18.73 4.00 4.21
CA ARG A 509 -17.70 3.09 3.72
C ARG A 509 -16.64 3.80 2.87
N THR A 510 -15.38 3.43 3.09
CA THR A 510 -14.27 3.83 2.21
C THR A 510 -14.27 3.05 0.89
N VAL A 511 -13.29 3.32 0.03
CA VAL A 511 -13.06 2.67 -1.27
C VAL A 511 -11.93 1.64 -1.19
N TYR A 512 -11.93 0.67 -2.10
CA TYR A 512 -10.85 -0.30 -2.20
C TYR A 512 -9.77 0.09 -3.23
N PRO A 513 -8.46 0.09 -2.87
CA PRO A 513 -7.91 -0.11 -1.53
C PRO A 513 -8.04 1.13 -0.63
N ALA A 514 -8.16 0.91 0.69
CA ALA A 514 -8.40 1.94 1.71
C ALA A 514 -7.13 2.75 2.06
N ARG A 515 -6.52 3.38 1.05
CA ARG A 515 -5.28 4.16 1.20
C ARG A 515 -5.56 5.64 1.13
N THR A 516 -4.88 6.47 1.92
CA THR A 516 -5.03 7.93 1.93
C THR A 516 -5.14 8.55 0.53
N VAL A 517 -4.15 8.36 -0.36
CA VAL A 517 -4.19 8.96 -1.71
C VAL A 517 -5.39 8.43 -2.52
N THR A 518 -5.70 7.15 -2.38
CA THR A 518 -6.81 6.51 -3.10
C THR A 518 -8.16 7.01 -2.61
N ALA A 519 -8.37 7.00 -1.29
CA ALA A 519 -9.60 7.39 -0.62
C ALA A 519 -9.89 8.90 -0.78
N PHE A 520 -8.90 9.78 -0.58
CA PHE A 520 -9.08 11.20 -0.85
C PHE A 520 -9.40 11.49 -2.32
N THR A 521 -8.73 10.81 -3.26
CA THR A 521 -9.03 10.98 -4.68
C THR A 521 -10.46 10.54 -4.99
N SER A 522 -10.90 9.39 -4.49
CA SER A 522 -12.29 8.93 -4.66
C SER A 522 -13.31 9.86 -4.00
N MET A 523 -13.03 10.31 -2.78
CA MET A 523 -13.88 11.23 -2.01
C MET A 523 -14.13 12.55 -2.75
N LEU A 524 -13.09 13.07 -3.42
CA LEU A 524 -13.12 14.40 -4.03
C LEU A 524 -13.31 14.38 -5.56
N THR A 525 -13.39 13.20 -6.17
CA THR A 525 -13.84 13.05 -7.57
C THR A 525 -15.25 12.46 -7.64
N GLY A 526 -15.71 11.80 -6.59
CA GLY A 526 -16.91 10.97 -6.62
C GLY A 526 -16.77 9.74 -7.51
N ALA A 527 -15.55 9.44 -7.99
CA ALA A 527 -15.25 8.37 -8.93
C ALA A 527 -14.44 7.25 -8.24
N PRO A 528 -14.60 5.98 -8.66
CA PRO A 528 -13.87 4.88 -8.06
C PRO A 528 -12.40 4.82 -8.50
N PRO A 529 -11.51 4.11 -7.77
CA PRO A 529 -10.07 3.98 -8.08
C PRO A 529 -9.74 3.47 -9.48
N ARG A 530 -10.63 2.70 -10.10
CA ARG A 530 -10.41 2.27 -11.49
C ARG A 530 -10.53 3.40 -12.51
N VAL A 531 -11.34 4.43 -12.20
CA VAL A 531 -11.64 5.57 -13.07
C VAL A 531 -10.57 6.65 -12.91
N HIS A 532 -10.35 7.15 -11.69
CA HIS A 532 -9.35 8.21 -11.47
C HIS A 532 -7.90 7.71 -11.55
N GLY A 533 -7.67 6.40 -11.41
CA GLY A 533 -6.37 5.76 -11.63
C GLY A 533 -5.42 5.71 -10.43
N MET A 534 -5.74 6.39 -9.33
CA MET A 534 -4.98 6.31 -8.08
C MET A 534 -5.40 5.05 -7.32
N ARG A 535 -4.50 4.07 -7.21
CA ARG A 535 -4.76 2.77 -6.58
C ARG A 535 -3.75 2.40 -5.49
N SER A 536 -2.86 3.33 -5.17
CA SER A 536 -1.80 3.17 -4.18
C SER A 536 -1.33 4.54 -3.71
N ASN A 537 -0.54 4.56 -2.63
CA ASN A 537 0.18 5.77 -2.19
C ASN A 537 1.45 5.98 -3.04
N PHE A 538 1.96 4.92 -3.71
CA PHE A 538 2.98 4.99 -4.73
C PHE A 538 2.35 5.35 -6.09
N VAL A 539 2.57 6.59 -6.49
CA VAL A 539 2.05 7.16 -7.74
C VAL A 539 3.22 7.39 -8.71
N PRO A 540 3.45 6.48 -9.68
CA PRO A 540 4.59 6.60 -10.61
C PRO A 540 4.42 7.74 -11.63
N PHE A 541 3.18 8.18 -11.89
CA PHE A 541 2.84 9.27 -12.82
C PHE A 541 1.92 10.25 -12.11
N LEU A 542 2.26 11.54 -12.11
CA LEU A 542 1.49 12.59 -11.43
C LEU A 542 0.14 12.83 -12.09
N GLY A 543 -0.85 13.21 -11.27
CA GLY A 543 -2.19 13.59 -11.70
C GLY A 543 -3.16 12.41 -11.85
N MET A 544 -4.42 12.69 -11.59
CA MET A 544 -5.53 11.75 -11.79
C MET A 544 -6.08 11.80 -13.22
N LYS A 545 -6.85 10.77 -13.60
CA LYS A 545 -7.40 10.60 -14.97
C LYS A 545 -8.78 11.21 -15.21
N CYS A 546 -9.35 11.86 -14.21
CA CYS A 546 -10.68 12.47 -14.27
C CYS A 546 -10.71 13.75 -13.45
N ASP A 547 -11.78 14.53 -13.59
CA ASP A 547 -11.93 15.80 -12.90
C ASP A 547 -12.28 15.58 -11.42
N SER A 548 -11.81 16.50 -10.59
CA SER A 548 -12.16 16.57 -9.17
C SER A 548 -13.18 17.68 -8.91
N ILE A 549 -13.71 17.72 -7.69
CA ILE A 549 -14.57 18.80 -7.21
C ILE A 549 -13.88 20.16 -7.34
N PHE A 550 -12.56 20.24 -7.17
CA PHE A 550 -11.82 21.50 -7.34
C PHE A 550 -11.83 21.98 -8.79
N ASP A 551 -11.80 21.05 -9.75
CA ASP A 551 -11.86 21.38 -11.18
C ASP A 551 -13.28 21.85 -11.55
N ALA A 552 -14.30 21.11 -11.10
CA ALA A 552 -15.70 21.46 -11.32
C ALA A 552 -16.05 22.84 -10.73
N LEU A 553 -15.58 23.15 -9.51
CA LEU A 553 -15.76 24.45 -8.87
C LEU A 553 -15.07 25.57 -9.66
N ARG A 554 -13.82 25.35 -10.08
CA ARG A 554 -13.04 26.34 -10.84
C ARG A 554 -13.68 26.70 -12.17
N GLU A 555 -14.27 25.72 -12.86
CA GLU A 555 -15.03 25.96 -14.09
C GLU A 555 -16.29 26.82 -13.87
N HIS A 556 -16.82 26.83 -12.65
CA HIS A 556 -18.00 27.60 -12.25
C HIS A 556 -17.65 28.87 -11.47
N GLY A 557 -16.39 29.32 -11.53
CA GLY A 557 -15.94 30.56 -10.90
C GLY A 557 -15.83 30.48 -9.38
N LEU A 558 -15.81 29.28 -8.81
CA LEU A 558 -15.64 29.02 -7.38
C LEU A 558 -14.22 28.54 -7.08
N HIS A 559 -13.76 28.81 -5.86
CA HIS A 559 -12.40 28.53 -5.44
C HIS A 559 -12.35 27.50 -4.32
N GLY A 560 -11.52 26.45 -4.47
CA GLY A 560 -11.35 25.41 -3.47
C GLY A 560 -9.88 25.16 -3.13
N ARG A 561 -9.60 24.90 -1.86
CA ARG A 561 -8.25 24.62 -1.34
C ARG A 561 -8.24 23.43 -0.41
N MET A 562 -7.11 22.74 -0.39
CA MET A 562 -6.83 21.62 0.51
C MET A 562 -5.59 21.90 1.32
N VAL A 563 -5.61 21.55 2.61
CA VAL A 563 -4.46 21.55 3.50
C VAL A 563 -4.26 20.12 4.00
N GLY A 564 -3.12 19.51 3.69
CA GLY A 564 -2.89 18.10 4.03
C GLY A 564 -1.47 17.60 3.79
N ILE A 565 -1.32 16.28 3.76
CA ILE A 565 -0.03 15.63 3.56
C ILE A 565 0.49 15.80 2.13
N ALA A 566 1.81 15.86 1.98
CA ALA A 566 2.47 16.04 0.69
C ALA A 566 2.10 15.02 -0.39
N HIS A 567 1.66 13.81 -0.03
CA HIS A 567 1.22 12.80 -1.00
C HIS A 567 -0.05 13.19 -1.77
N LEU A 568 -0.89 14.08 -1.23
CA LEU A 568 -2.10 14.54 -1.92
C LEU A 568 -1.77 15.47 -3.10
N VAL A 569 -0.58 16.10 -3.09
CA VAL A 569 -0.03 16.85 -4.23
C VAL A 569 0.10 15.96 -5.47
N ASP A 570 0.40 14.67 -5.30
CA ASP A 570 0.56 13.74 -6.43
C ASP A 570 -0.77 13.55 -7.20
N SER A 571 -1.92 13.79 -6.55
CA SER A 571 -3.26 13.68 -7.16
C SER A 571 -3.82 15.01 -7.62
N PHE A 572 -3.80 16.03 -6.75
CA PHE A 572 -4.50 17.31 -6.97
C PHE A 572 -3.56 18.46 -7.39
N GLY A 573 -2.25 18.28 -7.28
CA GLY A 573 -1.25 19.29 -7.65
C GLY A 573 -0.99 20.37 -6.59
N GLU A 574 0.15 21.06 -6.73
CA GLU A 574 0.63 22.08 -5.79
C GLU A 574 -0.22 23.36 -5.78
N GLN A 575 -1.07 23.57 -6.80
CA GLN A 575 -1.97 24.74 -6.87
C GLN A 575 -3.21 24.59 -5.98
N THR A 576 -3.59 23.35 -5.68
CA THR A 576 -4.79 23.03 -4.88
C THR A 576 -4.42 22.64 -3.46
N VAL A 577 -3.28 21.97 -3.26
CA VAL A 577 -2.86 21.40 -1.99
C VAL A 577 -1.73 22.20 -1.36
N GLU A 578 -2.02 22.79 -0.20
CA GLU A 578 -1.02 23.29 0.75
C GLU A 578 -0.57 22.17 1.68
N THR A 579 0.74 22.13 1.96
CA THR A 579 1.35 21.05 2.72
C THR A 579 2.14 21.56 3.92
N VAL A 580 2.28 20.70 4.92
CA VAL A 580 3.27 20.84 5.99
C VAL A 580 4.28 19.70 5.91
N THR A 581 5.49 19.89 6.43
CA THR A 581 6.50 18.83 6.45
C THR A 581 6.02 17.62 7.25
N ALA A 582 6.16 16.44 6.65
CA ALA A 582 5.88 15.16 7.30
C ALA A 582 6.90 14.79 8.38
N VAL A 583 7.92 15.62 8.60
CA VAL A 583 8.92 15.49 9.66
C VAL A 583 8.59 16.45 10.81
N THR A 584 7.35 16.40 11.28
CA THR A 584 6.89 17.18 12.45
C THR A 584 6.55 16.20 13.56
N PRO A 585 6.89 16.48 14.84
CA PRO A 585 6.45 15.64 15.95
C PRO A 585 4.94 15.39 15.87
N ASN A 586 4.52 14.14 16.11
CA ASN A 586 3.12 13.77 15.94
C ASN A 586 2.17 14.58 16.84
N GLU A 587 2.68 15.14 17.93
CA GLU A 587 1.91 15.94 18.88
C GLU A 587 1.63 17.36 18.38
N GLU A 588 2.35 17.82 17.34
CA GLU A 588 2.29 19.19 16.82
C GLU A 588 1.84 19.26 15.35
N ILE A 589 1.78 18.12 14.64
CA ILE A 589 1.50 18.08 13.20
C ILE A 589 0.10 18.64 12.87
N ASP A 590 -0.90 18.32 13.70
CA ASP A 590 -2.26 18.79 13.47
C ASP A 590 -2.40 20.29 13.78
N ASP A 591 -1.70 20.80 14.80
CA ASP A 591 -1.63 22.25 15.04
C ASP A 591 -1.03 23.00 13.85
N ALA A 592 0.03 22.45 13.25
CA ALA A 592 0.67 23.03 12.06
C ALA A 592 -0.28 23.03 10.84
N LEU A 593 -1.06 21.96 10.64
CA LEU A 593 -2.08 21.86 9.59
C LEU A 593 -3.20 22.87 9.82
N VAL A 594 -3.69 23.01 11.05
CA VAL A 594 -4.71 24.00 11.42
C VAL A 594 -4.20 25.43 11.22
N ALA A 595 -2.97 25.73 11.63
CA ALA A 595 -2.37 27.04 11.41
C ALA A 595 -2.29 27.38 9.91
N ARG A 596 -1.94 26.40 9.07
CA ARG A 596 -1.94 26.57 7.61
C ARG A 596 -3.35 26.77 7.04
N ALA A 597 -4.35 26.05 7.55
CA ALA A 597 -5.75 26.24 7.16
C ALA A 597 -6.28 27.62 7.54
N LYS A 598 -5.97 28.12 8.74
CA LYS A 598 -6.29 29.49 9.17
C LYS A 598 -5.66 30.51 8.20
N ALA A 599 -4.39 30.32 7.83
CA ALA A 599 -3.70 31.19 6.88
C ALA A 599 -4.37 31.18 5.49
N VAL A 600 -4.74 30.00 4.95
CA VAL A 600 -5.43 29.87 3.66
C VAL A 600 -6.78 30.59 3.68
N LEU A 601 -7.57 30.46 4.76
CA LEU A 601 -8.83 31.18 4.91
C LEU A 601 -8.62 32.70 4.89
N GLN A 602 -7.61 33.19 5.62
CA GLN A 602 -7.30 34.63 5.69
C GLN A 602 -6.77 35.21 4.37
N SER A 603 -5.94 34.47 3.64
CA SER A 603 -5.30 34.99 2.42
C SER A 603 -6.11 34.77 1.15
N GLU A 604 -6.95 33.74 1.09
CA GLU A 604 -7.60 33.29 -0.14
C GLU A 604 -9.12 33.14 -0.05
N ASP A 605 -9.70 33.13 1.15
CA ASP A 605 -11.14 33.03 1.41
C ASP A 605 -11.90 31.98 0.55
N PRO A 606 -11.43 30.72 0.45
CA PRO A 606 -12.00 29.74 -0.47
C PRO A 606 -13.46 29.39 -0.16
N ASP A 607 -14.21 29.02 -1.20
CA ASP A 607 -15.58 28.48 -1.14
C ASP A 607 -15.61 27.05 -0.58
N LEU A 608 -14.55 26.27 -0.84
CA LEU A 608 -14.32 24.93 -0.28
C LEU A 608 -12.95 24.86 0.39
N LEU A 609 -12.90 24.54 1.67
CA LEU A 609 -11.68 24.17 2.38
C LEU A 609 -11.74 22.70 2.80
N VAL A 610 -10.74 21.92 2.41
CA VAL A 610 -10.51 20.56 2.92
C VAL A 610 -9.28 20.58 3.83
N LEU A 611 -9.48 20.34 5.13
CA LEU A 611 -8.41 20.22 6.12
C LEU A 611 -8.26 18.74 6.52
N GLN A 612 -7.10 18.16 6.24
CA GLN A 612 -6.72 16.84 6.75
C GLN A 612 -5.97 17.00 8.08
N THR A 613 -6.30 16.18 9.08
CA THR A 613 -5.49 15.99 10.29
C THR A 613 -4.84 14.60 10.24
N LEU A 614 -3.58 14.49 10.70
CA LEU A 614 -2.74 13.30 10.50
C LEU A 614 -2.41 12.54 11.79
N SER A 615 -2.54 13.16 12.97
CA SER A 615 -1.95 12.59 14.19
C SER A 615 -2.58 11.25 14.62
N VAL A 616 -3.87 11.06 14.32
CA VAL A 616 -4.63 9.83 14.58
C VAL A 616 -4.11 8.68 13.73
N ASP A 617 -4.05 8.83 12.39
CA ASP A 617 -3.47 7.82 11.51
C ASP A 617 -2.02 7.52 11.88
N GLN A 618 -1.17 8.56 12.04
CA GLN A 618 0.24 8.38 12.40
C GLN A 618 0.41 7.60 13.71
N THR A 619 -0.49 7.77 14.68
CA THR A 619 -0.49 6.99 15.92
C THR A 619 -0.97 5.57 15.71
N GLY A 620 -2.04 5.36 14.94
CA GLY A 620 -2.46 4.03 14.51
C GLY A 620 -1.33 3.28 13.78
N HIS A 621 -0.57 4.02 12.98
CA HIS A 621 0.60 3.60 12.23
C HIS A 621 1.89 3.45 13.01
N ALA A 622 2.00 3.94 14.24
CA ALA A 622 3.21 3.77 15.04
C ALA A 622 2.98 2.92 16.29
N ARG A 623 1.75 2.92 16.83
CA ARG A 623 1.36 2.32 18.10
C ARG A 623 0.22 1.31 17.96
N GLY A 624 -0.66 1.49 16.97
CA GLY A 624 -1.83 0.64 16.72
C GLY A 624 -3.13 1.24 17.24
N SER A 625 -4.25 0.90 16.61
CA SER A 625 -5.57 1.51 16.87
C SER A 625 -6.35 0.95 18.07
N TYR A 626 -5.75 0.02 18.83
CA TYR A 626 -6.36 -0.65 19.99
C TYR A 626 -5.77 -0.16 21.32
N TYR A 627 -4.92 0.85 21.28
CA TYR A 627 -4.16 1.34 22.42
C TYR A 627 -4.67 2.71 22.88
N PRO A 628 -4.55 3.03 24.19
CA PRO A 628 -5.00 4.31 24.72
C PRO A 628 -4.43 5.52 23.98
N GLU A 629 -3.17 5.44 23.53
CA GLU A 629 -2.53 6.53 22.78
C GLU A 629 -3.31 6.91 21.50
N TYR A 630 -4.05 5.99 20.88
CA TYR A 630 -4.87 6.28 19.71
C TYR A 630 -6.15 7.05 20.09
N LEU A 631 -6.79 6.68 21.20
CA LEU A 631 -7.95 7.42 21.75
C LEU A 631 -7.54 8.83 22.19
N GLU A 632 -6.42 8.95 22.90
CA GLU A 632 -5.87 10.25 23.34
C GLU A 632 -5.65 11.21 22.16
N ARG A 633 -5.29 10.69 20.98
CA ARG A 633 -5.13 11.51 19.78
C ARG A 633 -6.45 11.90 19.15
N ILE A 634 -7.45 11.02 19.15
CA ILE A 634 -8.81 11.38 18.76
C ILE A 634 -9.34 12.51 19.66
N GLU A 635 -9.17 12.41 20.97
CA GLU A 635 -9.57 13.45 21.93
C GLU A 635 -8.79 14.77 21.75
N ALA A 636 -7.51 14.69 21.39
CA ALA A 636 -6.71 15.87 21.06
C ALA A 636 -7.18 16.53 19.76
N THR A 637 -7.51 15.74 18.75
CA THR A 637 -8.08 16.23 17.48
C THR A 637 -9.45 16.87 17.69
N ASP A 638 -10.31 16.31 18.56
CA ASP A 638 -11.61 16.93 18.93
C ASP A 638 -11.44 18.36 19.48
N ARG A 639 -10.55 18.54 20.47
CA ARG A 639 -10.23 19.87 21.03
C ARG A 639 -9.69 20.83 19.98
N LEU A 640 -8.89 20.33 19.05
CA LEU A 640 -8.31 21.15 17.99
C LEU A 640 -9.36 21.56 16.95
N ILE A 641 -10.32 20.68 16.64
CA ILE A 641 -11.47 21.00 15.79
C ILE A 641 -12.34 22.07 16.47
N GLU A 642 -12.57 21.96 17.78
CA GLU A 642 -13.26 22.99 18.57
C GLU A 642 -12.56 24.35 18.45
N GLU A 643 -11.24 24.40 18.65
CA GLU A 643 -10.46 25.64 18.54
C GLU A 643 -10.53 26.22 17.11
N PHE A 644 -10.38 25.38 16.09
CA PHE A 644 -10.37 25.80 14.69
C PHE A 644 -11.73 26.34 14.24
N LEU A 645 -12.82 25.62 14.52
CA LEU A 645 -14.16 26.06 14.14
C LEU A 645 -14.67 27.19 15.04
N GLY A 646 -14.23 27.25 16.30
CA GLY A 646 -14.43 28.39 17.19
C GLY A 646 -13.82 29.67 16.61
N TRP A 647 -12.56 29.62 16.18
CA TRP A 647 -11.91 30.72 15.48
C TRP A 647 -12.62 31.07 14.15
N CYS A 648 -13.03 30.07 13.37
CA CYS A 648 -13.80 30.31 12.15
C CYS A 648 -15.13 31.02 12.42
N ARG A 649 -15.77 30.77 13.57
CA ARG A 649 -16.98 31.48 14.00
C ARG A 649 -16.69 32.93 14.30
N GLU A 650 -15.63 33.20 15.07
CA GLU A 650 -15.22 34.55 15.48
C GLU A 650 -14.86 35.44 14.29
N GLU A 651 -14.20 34.87 13.28
CA GLU A 651 -13.81 35.57 12.04
C GLU A 651 -14.92 35.59 10.97
N GLY A 652 -16.11 35.03 11.25
CA GLY A 652 -17.24 35.02 10.33
C GLY A 652 -17.16 33.98 9.20
N TYR A 653 -16.16 33.11 9.18
CA TYR A 653 -16.03 32.05 8.18
C TYR A 653 -17.13 30.97 8.25
N LEU A 654 -17.82 30.84 9.40
CA LEU A 654 -18.94 29.93 9.58
C LEU A 654 -20.32 30.51 9.17
N GLU A 655 -20.41 31.79 8.81
CA GLU A 655 -21.68 32.39 8.38
C GLU A 655 -22.15 31.78 7.05
N GLY A 656 -23.30 31.09 7.07
CA GLY A 656 -23.83 30.35 5.92
C GLY A 656 -22.92 29.20 5.46
N ALA A 657 -22.08 28.66 6.36
CA ALA A 657 -21.18 27.56 6.06
C ALA A 657 -21.79 26.21 6.46
N THR A 658 -21.41 25.18 5.72
CA THR A 658 -21.62 23.77 6.09
C THR A 658 -20.28 23.14 6.43
N VAL A 659 -20.26 22.33 7.48
CA VAL A 659 -19.09 21.61 7.99
C VAL A 659 -19.33 20.12 7.84
N ILE A 660 -18.33 19.38 7.36
CA ILE A 660 -18.28 17.92 7.41
C ILE A 660 -17.06 17.50 8.25
N VAL A 661 -17.27 16.61 9.21
CA VAL A 661 -16.20 15.86 9.89
C VAL A 661 -16.25 14.41 9.39
N ILE A 662 -15.17 13.95 8.78
CA ILE A 662 -15.11 12.64 8.10
C ILE A 662 -13.75 11.97 8.31
N SER A 663 -13.61 10.70 7.95
CA SER A 663 -12.32 10.05 7.72
C SER A 663 -12.23 9.43 6.33
N ASP A 664 -11.02 9.23 5.83
CA ASP A 664 -10.73 8.61 4.54
C ASP A 664 -10.68 7.08 4.62
N HIS A 665 -10.17 6.52 5.70
CA HIS A 665 -10.23 5.09 5.99
C HIS A 665 -10.19 4.81 7.49
N GLY A 666 -10.59 3.60 7.88
CA GLY A 666 -10.35 3.14 9.25
C GLY A 666 -8.93 2.60 9.44
N GLN A 667 -8.72 1.84 10.50
CA GLN A 667 -7.42 1.25 10.84
C GLN A 667 -7.60 -0.20 11.31
N GLY A 668 -6.76 -1.09 10.80
CA GLY A 668 -6.78 -2.51 11.11
C GLY A 668 -6.14 -2.84 12.47
N LYS A 669 -6.07 -4.14 12.76
CA LYS A 669 -5.32 -4.65 13.92
C LYS A 669 -3.82 -4.58 13.65
N GLY A 670 -3.05 -4.26 14.68
CA GLY A 670 -1.61 -4.01 14.55
C GLY A 670 -1.30 -2.56 14.17
N ILE A 671 -0.05 -2.33 13.80
CA ILE A 671 0.45 -1.03 13.40
C ILE A 671 0.46 -1.02 11.84
N GLY A 672 0.34 0.11 11.18
CA GLY A 672 0.62 0.18 9.73
C GLY A 672 -0.42 -0.43 8.78
N GLY A 673 -1.64 -0.74 9.21
CA GLY A 673 -2.57 -1.58 8.44
C GLY A 673 -3.91 -0.93 8.08
N HIS A 674 -4.08 -0.52 6.83
CA HIS A 674 -5.35 -0.02 6.26
C HIS A 674 -5.47 -0.41 4.77
N GLY A 675 -5.40 -1.72 4.50
CA GLY A 675 -5.53 -2.28 3.15
C GLY A 675 -6.97 -2.56 2.69
N HIS A 676 -7.97 -2.22 3.52
CA HIS A 676 -9.40 -2.58 3.39
C HIS A 676 -9.69 -4.07 3.68
N LEU A 677 -8.80 -4.74 4.42
CA LEU A 677 -8.86 -6.20 4.57
C LEU A 677 -9.64 -6.69 5.79
N THR A 678 -9.99 -5.78 6.71
CA THR A 678 -10.82 -6.06 7.89
C THR A 678 -11.95 -5.04 8.01
N GLU A 679 -13.10 -5.40 8.61
CA GLU A 679 -14.25 -4.49 8.77
C GLU A 679 -13.91 -3.12 9.40
N PRO A 680 -13.04 -3.03 10.43
CA PRO A 680 -12.61 -1.73 10.98
C PRO A 680 -11.89 -0.83 9.98
N GLU A 681 -11.24 -1.38 8.94
CA GLU A 681 -10.60 -0.57 7.90
C GLU A 681 -11.60 -0.02 6.87
N LYS A 682 -12.77 -0.66 6.75
CA LYS A 682 -13.77 -0.35 5.71
C LYS A 682 -14.70 0.80 6.09
N ARG A 683 -14.87 1.07 7.38
CA ARG A 683 -15.83 2.05 7.90
C ARG A 683 -15.14 3.31 8.39
N VAL A 684 -15.75 4.46 8.15
CA VAL A 684 -15.25 5.79 8.52
C VAL A 684 -16.34 6.61 9.20
N PRO A 685 -16.01 7.48 10.17
CA PRO A 685 -16.98 8.43 10.72
C PRO A 685 -17.42 9.43 9.65
N PHE A 686 -18.66 9.87 9.74
CA PHE A 686 -19.21 10.96 8.93
C PHE A 686 -20.26 11.74 9.72
N ILE A 687 -20.00 13.03 9.90
CA ILE A 687 -20.86 13.98 10.60
C ILE A 687 -20.94 15.24 9.74
N ALA A 688 -22.13 15.79 9.56
CA ALA A 688 -22.35 17.07 8.89
C ALA A 688 -23.08 18.03 9.85
N TRP A 689 -22.77 19.33 9.78
CA TRP A 689 -23.38 20.36 10.62
C TRP A 689 -23.37 21.72 9.90
N GLY A 690 -24.34 22.59 10.16
CA GLY A 690 -24.39 23.96 9.64
C GLY A 690 -25.49 24.19 8.61
N GLU A 691 -25.28 25.15 7.70
CA GLU A 691 -26.31 25.63 6.77
C GLU A 691 -26.85 24.49 5.89
N GLY A 692 -28.18 24.41 5.80
CA GLY A 692 -28.89 23.41 5.01
C GLY A 692 -28.71 21.95 5.47
N VAL A 693 -28.08 21.69 6.62
CA VAL A 693 -27.96 20.32 7.17
C VAL A 693 -29.19 20.00 8.04
N PRO A 694 -29.85 18.83 7.83
CA PRO A 694 -30.93 18.39 8.71
C PRO A 694 -30.46 18.21 10.17
N VAL A 695 -31.13 18.90 11.10
CA VAL A 695 -30.77 18.92 12.53
C VAL A 695 -31.22 17.63 13.23
N GLY A 696 -30.31 16.99 13.97
CA GLY A 696 -30.56 15.76 14.72
C GLY A 696 -30.88 14.54 13.85
N ALA A 697 -30.59 14.62 12.54
CA ALA A 697 -30.93 13.56 11.59
C ALA A 697 -29.90 12.43 11.61
N ARG A 698 -30.35 11.21 11.33
CA ARG A 698 -29.48 10.05 11.13
C ARG A 698 -29.71 9.46 9.76
N MET A 699 -28.63 9.26 9.04
CA MET A 699 -28.63 8.62 7.73
C MET A 699 -28.46 7.12 7.91
N GLU A 700 -29.58 6.42 7.75
CA GLU A 700 -29.62 4.96 7.76
C GLU A 700 -29.16 4.39 6.40
N GLY A 701 -28.58 3.20 6.44
CA GLY A 701 -28.09 2.48 5.26
C GLY A 701 -26.65 2.83 4.86
N THR A 702 -26.04 1.95 4.07
CA THR A 702 -24.63 2.05 3.69
C THR A 702 -24.39 3.17 2.68
N ARG A 703 -23.49 4.09 3.02
CA ARG A 703 -23.02 5.19 2.15
C ARG A 703 -21.55 5.00 1.81
N THR A 704 -21.06 5.76 0.85
CA THR A 704 -19.66 5.65 0.40
C THR A 704 -18.99 7.01 0.31
N LEU A 705 -17.67 7.07 0.46
CA LEU A 705 -16.90 8.29 0.23
C LEU A 705 -17.15 8.91 -1.15
N LEU A 706 -17.54 8.11 -2.14
CA LEU A 706 -17.88 8.60 -3.48
C LEU A 706 -19.04 9.62 -3.44
N ASP A 707 -19.89 9.54 -2.41
CA ASP A 707 -21.06 10.41 -2.21
C ASP A 707 -20.65 11.84 -1.75
N VAL A 708 -19.39 12.08 -1.36
CA VAL A 708 -18.94 13.38 -0.84
C VAL A 708 -18.83 14.44 -1.92
N ALA A 709 -18.04 14.23 -2.99
CA ALA A 709 -17.92 15.21 -4.09
C ALA A 709 -19.25 15.69 -4.69
N PRO A 710 -20.23 14.82 -5.01
CA PRO A 710 -21.52 15.29 -5.52
C PRO A 710 -22.33 16.07 -4.47
N THR A 711 -22.19 15.75 -3.19
CA THR A 711 -22.81 16.54 -2.11
C THR A 711 -22.20 17.95 -2.03
N LEU A 712 -20.87 18.06 -2.11
CA LEU A 712 -20.18 19.36 -2.15
C LEU A 712 -20.65 20.20 -3.34
N ALA A 713 -20.73 19.58 -4.53
CA ALA A 713 -21.19 20.24 -5.75
C ALA A 713 -22.63 20.74 -5.61
N TYR A 714 -23.53 19.90 -5.08
CA TYR A 714 -24.94 20.23 -4.86
C TYR A 714 -25.14 21.47 -3.99
N TYR A 715 -24.38 21.59 -2.89
CA TYR A 715 -24.51 22.72 -1.98
C TYR A 715 -23.84 24.01 -2.49
N LEU A 716 -22.74 23.87 -3.23
CA LEU A 716 -22.04 25.01 -3.80
C LEU A 716 -22.69 25.51 -5.10
N GLY A 717 -23.71 24.81 -5.62
CA GLY A 717 -24.43 25.18 -6.84
C GLY A 717 -23.59 24.94 -8.11
N ALA A 718 -22.75 23.91 -8.09
CA ALA A 718 -21.93 23.49 -9.22
C ALA A 718 -22.35 22.08 -9.68
N PRO A 719 -22.13 21.71 -10.95
CA PRO A 719 -22.31 20.34 -11.39
C PRO A 719 -21.29 19.42 -10.70
N PRO A 720 -21.66 18.16 -10.40
CA PRO A 720 -20.70 17.19 -9.90
C PRO A 720 -19.62 16.90 -10.96
N PRO A 721 -18.42 16.43 -10.54
CA PRO A 721 -17.39 16.01 -11.49
C PRO A 721 -17.94 15.02 -12.52
N ALA A 722 -17.50 15.11 -13.78
CA ALA A 722 -18.15 14.43 -14.91
C ALA A 722 -18.24 12.89 -14.77
N GLN A 723 -17.26 12.28 -14.09
CA GLN A 723 -17.18 10.84 -13.85
C GLN A 723 -17.64 10.43 -12.44
N SER A 724 -18.27 11.34 -11.69
CA SER A 724 -18.84 11.06 -10.39
C SER A 724 -19.99 10.05 -10.49
N VAL A 725 -19.93 9.02 -9.67
CA VAL A 725 -20.94 7.96 -9.51
C VAL A 725 -21.56 7.94 -8.11
N GLY A 726 -21.08 8.81 -7.21
CA GLY A 726 -21.67 8.99 -5.89
C GLY A 726 -23.03 9.69 -5.95
N GLN A 727 -23.81 9.56 -4.88
CA GLN A 727 -25.10 10.22 -4.72
C GLN A 727 -25.02 11.34 -3.69
N VAL A 728 -25.91 12.32 -3.79
CA VAL A 728 -25.99 13.40 -2.79
C VAL A 728 -26.43 12.80 -1.45
N LEU A 729 -25.67 13.08 -0.39
CA LEU A 729 -25.83 12.48 0.93
C LEU A 729 -27.07 13.03 1.66
N PHE A 730 -27.26 14.34 1.62
CA PHE A 730 -28.36 15.03 2.29
C PHE A 730 -28.68 16.33 1.54
N THR A 731 -29.89 16.85 1.75
CA THR A 731 -30.35 18.15 1.25
C THR A 731 -31.09 18.89 2.38
N PRO A 732 -31.46 20.18 2.21
CA PRO A 732 -32.27 20.90 3.20
C PRO A 732 -33.61 20.22 3.51
N GLU A 733 -34.16 19.46 2.56
CA GLU A 733 -35.41 18.70 2.72
C GLU A 733 -35.24 17.43 3.57
N GLY A 734 -34.01 16.96 3.78
CA GLY A 734 -33.72 15.75 4.55
C GLY A 734 -32.65 14.88 3.92
N VAL A 735 -32.59 13.62 4.36
CA VAL A 735 -31.79 12.58 3.70
C VAL A 735 -32.58 12.07 2.51
N PRO A 736 -32.10 12.18 1.26
CA PRO A 736 -32.76 11.56 0.12
C PRO A 736 -32.97 10.07 0.39
N GLU A 737 -34.24 9.64 0.36
CA GLU A 737 -34.57 8.22 0.45
C GLU A 737 -33.88 7.49 -0.70
N ARG A 738 -33.13 6.43 -0.37
CA ARG A 738 -32.70 5.46 -1.37
C ARG A 738 -33.86 4.51 -1.63
N GLY A 739 -34.20 4.29 -2.89
CA GLY A 739 -35.36 3.52 -3.27
C GLY A 739 -36.55 4.38 -3.71
N ALA A 740 -36.33 5.58 -4.25
CA ALA A 740 -37.41 6.40 -4.80
C ALA A 740 -37.67 6.09 -6.29
N GLY A 741 -36.80 5.31 -6.93
CA GLY A 741 -36.90 4.91 -8.33
C GLY A 741 -37.89 3.77 -8.59
N PRO A 742 -38.01 3.34 -9.86
CA PRO A 742 -38.99 2.33 -10.27
C PRO A 742 -38.76 0.98 -9.59
N LEU A 743 -39.79 0.14 -9.54
CA LEU A 743 -39.62 -1.28 -9.22
C LEU A 743 -38.76 -1.94 -10.31
N ALA A 744 -37.64 -2.54 -9.93
CA ALA A 744 -36.77 -3.23 -10.88
C ALA A 744 -37.17 -4.71 -11.01
N VAL A 745 -37.52 -5.16 -12.22
CA VAL A 745 -37.72 -6.59 -12.52
C VAL A 745 -36.50 -7.10 -13.28
N ILE A 746 -35.66 -7.88 -12.60
CA ILE A 746 -34.38 -8.37 -13.09
C ILE A 746 -34.56 -9.77 -13.68
N ILE A 747 -34.23 -9.92 -14.96
CA ILE A 747 -34.37 -11.16 -15.72
C ILE A 747 -33.02 -11.52 -16.36
N PRO A 748 -32.21 -12.37 -15.71
CA PRO A 748 -31.03 -12.95 -16.33
C PRO A 748 -31.43 -13.90 -17.46
N ALA A 749 -30.81 -13.77 -18.63
CA ALA A 749 -31.10 -14.58 -19.81
C ALA A 749 -29.81 -15.11 -20.45
N TYR A 750 -29.84 -16.35 -20.90
CA TYR A 750 -28.77 -16.95 -21.70
C TYR A 750 -29.36 -17.97 -22.69
N ASN A 751 -29.38 -17.62 -23.97
CA ASN A 751 -30.05 -18.38 -25.03
C ASN A 751 -31.54 -18.67 -24.75
N GLU A 752 -32.29 -17.63 -24.37
CA GLU A 752 -33.71 -17.72 -24.01
C GLU A 752 -34.62 -16.95 -24.99
N ALA A 753 -34.15 -16.76 -26.23
CA ALA A 753 -34.87 -16.07 -27.31
C ALA A 753 -36.33 -16.55 -27.50
N GLU A 754 -36.61 -17.83 -27.29
CA GLU A 754 -37.94 -18.43 -27.48
C GLU A 754 -38.91 -18.23 -26.31
N ALA A 755 -38.39 -18.05 -25.09
CA ALA A 755 -39.19 -17.95 -23.87
C ALA A 755 -39.41 -16.50 -23.44
N LEU A 756 -38.43 -15.63 -23.69
CA LEU A 756 -38.40 -14.27 -23.18
C LEU A 756 -39.61 -13.40 -23.59
N PRO A 757 -40.16 -13.46 -24.82
CA PRO A 757 -41.36 -12.70 -25.16
C PRO A 757 -42.56 -13.01 -24.27
N ASP A 758 -42.77 -14.30 -23.98
CA ASP A 758 -43.89 -14.76 -23.15
C ASP A 758 -43.66 -14.38 -21.66
N VAL A 759 -42.41 -14.37 -21.20
CA VAL A 759 -42.04 -13.88 -19.85
C VAL A 759 -42.39 -12.41 -19.72
N LEU A 760 -41.89 -11.57 -20.64
CA LEU A 760 -42.07 -10.12 -20.61
C LEU A 760 -43.54 -9.72 -20.73
N ALA A 761 -44.31 -10.41 -21.57
CA ALA A 761 -45.74 -10.14 -21.75
C ALA A 761 -46.60 -10.45 -20.51
N ARG A 762 -46.13 -11.32 -19.60
CA ARG A 762 -46.87 -11.72 -18.40
C ARG A 762 -46.57 -10.86 -17.17
N ILE A 763 -45.60 -9.95 -17.25
CA ILE A 763 -45.29 -9.04 -16.13
C ILE A 763 -46.48 -8.08 -15.94
N PRO A 764 -47.14 -8.05 -14.77
CA PRO A 764 -48.36 -7.27 -14.56
C PRO A 764 -48.03 -5.79 -14.32
N ARG A 765 -47.41 -5.11 -15.30
CA ARG A 765 -46.94 -3.71 -15.20
C ARG A 765 -48.01 -2.75 -14.65
N HIS A 766 -49.27 -2.95 -15.03
CA HIS A 766 -50.39 -2.12 -14.60
C HIS A 766 -50.70 -2.20 -13.09
N GLU A 767 -50.42 -3.33 -12.44
CA GLU A 767 -50.63 -3.52 -10.99
C GLU A 767 -49.41 -3.05 -10.18
N LEU A 768 -48.24 -3.01 -10.81
CA LEU A 768 -46.95 -2.75 -10.15
C LEU A 768 -46.55 -1.27 -10.12
N GLY A 769 -47.26 -0.41 -10.86
CA GLY A 769 -46.97 1.03 -10.95
C GLY A 769 -45.76 1.32 -11.83
N ASP A 770 -44.85 2.18 -11.35
CA ASP A 770 -43.61 2.48 -12.05
C ASP A 770 -42.65 1.28 -11.99
N VAL A 771 -42.37 0.67 -13.15
CA VAL A 771 -41.59 -0.56 -13.30
C VAL A 771 -40.53 -0.38 -14.38
N SER A 772 -39.32 -0.83 -14.09
CA SER A 772 -38.25 -1.01 -15.06
C SER A 772 -37.89 -2.49 -15.16
N VAL A 773 -38.13 -3.08 -16.34
CA VAL A 773 -37.77 -4.45 -16.66
C VAL A 773 -36.37 -4.48 -17.25
N ILE A 774 -35.45 -5.08 -16.50
CA ILE A 774 -34.02 -5.19 -16.80
C ILE A 774 -33.72 -6.61 -17.24
N VAL A 775 -33.40 -6.79 -18.51
CA VAL A 775 -32.90 -8.08 -19.02
C VAL A 775 -31.38 -8.04 -19.04
N VAL A 776 -30.75 -9.02 -18.39
CA VAL A 776 -29.29 -9.18 -18.42
C VAL A 776 -28.96 -10.36 -19.33
N ASP A 777 -28.51 -10.05 -20.55
CA ASP A 777 -28.02 -11.04 -21.51
C ASP A 777 -26.61 -11.48 -21.12
N ASP A 778 -26.49 -12.70 -20.58
CA ASP A 778 -25.22 -13.28 -20.13
C ASP A 778 -24.43 -13.89 -21.29
N GLY A 779 -24.21 -13.10 -22.35
CA GLY A 779 -23.41 -13.45 -23.52
C GLY A 779 -24.03 -14.54 -24.39
N SER A 780 -25.34 -14.42 -24.66
CA SER A 780 -26.06 -15.36 -25.53
C SER A 780 -25.45 -15.46 -26.92
N THR A 781 -25.64 -16.62 -27.53
CA THR A 781 -25.22 -16.94 -28.91
C THR A 781 -26.37 -16.89 -29.91
N ASP A 782 -27.60 -16.73 -29.42
CA ASP A 782 -28.81 -16.52 -30.20
C ASP A 782 -29.25 -15.04 -30.14
N ALA A 783 -30.46 -14.73 -30.64
CA ALA A 783 -31.00 -13.37 -30.70
C ALA A 783 -31.67 -12.91 -29.38
N THR A 784 -31.28 -13.46 -28.22
CA THR A 784 -31.92 -13.17 -26.91
C THR A 784 -31.99 -11.67 -26.63
N ALA A 785 -30.89 -10.94 -26.80
CA ALA A 785 -30.85 -9.51 -26.49
C ALA A 785 -31.71 -8.67 -27.44
N GLU A 786 -31.67 -8.94 -28.76
CA GLU A 786 -32.52 -8.23 -29.72
C GLU A 786 -34.00 -8.51 -29.51
N ILE A 787 -34.34 -9.73 -29.09
CA ILE A 787 -35.72 -10.12 -28.79
C ILE A 787 -36.19 -9.45 -27.50
N ALA A 788 -35.34 -9.37 -26.47
CA ALA A 788 -35.63 -8.66 -25.23
C ALA A 788 -36.05 -7.21 -25.48
N GLU A 789 -35.26 -6.49 -26.27
CA GLU A 789 -35.51 -5.08 -26.64
C GLU A 789 -36.85 -4.94 -27.38
N ARG A 790 -37.13 -5.81 -28.35
CA ARG A 790 -38.40 -5.76 -29.12
C ARG A 790 -39.62 -6.19 -28.33
N ALA A 791 -39.45 -7.10 -27.37
CA ALA A 791 -40.53 -7.62 -26.54
C ALA A 791 -40.87 -6.72 -25.35
N GLY A 792 -40.20 -5.56 -25.23
CA GLY A 792 -40.55 -4.53 -24.24
C GLY A 792 -39.77 -4.65 -22.93
N ALA A 793 -38.52 -5.10 -22.95
CA ALA A 793 -37.58 -4.81 -21.87
C ALA A 793 -37.20 -3.32 -21.91
N ASP A 794 -37.20 -2.65 -20.75
CA ASP A 794 -36.87 -1.21 -20.69
C ASP A 794 -35.35 -1.00 -20.75
N LEU A 795 -34.58 -1.96 -20.23
CA LEU A 795 -33.12 -1.95 -20.29
C LEU A 795 -32.59 -3.35 -20.57
N VAL A 796 -31.63 -3.45 -21.51
CA VAL A 796 -30.92 -4.69 -21.83
C VAL A 796 -29.43 -4.51 -21.60
N VAL A 797 -28.88 -5.24 -20.62
CA VAL A 797 -27.45 -5.21 -20.27
C VAL A 797 -26.78 -6.45 -20.85
N ARG A 798 -25.79 -6.26 -21.74
CA ARG A 798 -25.14 -7.35 -22.48
C ARG A 798 -23.75 -7.68 -21.92
N HIS A 799 -23.48 -8.95 -21.63
CA HIS A 799 -22.15 -9.47 -21.38
C HIS A 799 -21.47 -9.90 -22.68
N GLY A 800 -20.15 -9.66 -22.80
CA GLY A 800 -19.39 -10.07 -23.99
C GLY A 800 -19.15 -11.59 -24.10
N VAL A 801 -19.27 -12.33 -23.00
CA VAL A 801 -19.16 -13.79 -22.91
C VAL A 801 -20.05 -14.28 -21.77
N ASN A 802 -20.41 -15.56 -21.76
CA ASN A 802 -21.15 -16.16 -20.65
C ASN A 802 -20.34 -16.17 -19.36
N ARG A 803 -20.88 -15.53 -18.30
CA ARG A 803 -20.24 -15.39 -16.98
C ARG A 803 -20.95 -16.18 -15.89
N GLY A 804 -22.13 -16.73 -16.19
CA GLY A 804 -22.97 -17.52 -15.30
C GLY A 804 -24.09 -16.70 -14.66
N LEU A 805 -25.15 -17.41 -14.24
CA LEU A 805 -26.38 -16.82 -13.68
C LEU A 805 -26.12 -15.89 -12.48
N GLY A 806 -25.20 -16.24 -11.59
CA GLY A 806 -24.86 -15.37 -10.46
C GLY A 806 -24.20 -14.05 -10.88
N ALA A 807 -23.38 -14.05 -11.94
CA ALA A 807 -22.79 -12.84 -12.49
C ALA A 807 -23.85 -11.96 -13.16
N ALA A 808 -24.76 -12.57 -13.92
CA ALA A 808 -25.88 -11.86 -14.55
C ALA A 808 -26.83 -11.23 -13.52
N LEU A 809 -27.17 -11.98 -12.46
CA LEU A 809 -27.95 -11.43 -11.35
C LEU A 809 -27.21 -10.30 -10.63
N ARG A 810 -25.89 -10.42 -10.41
CA ARG A 810 -25.08 -9.34 -9.80
C ARG A 810 -25.20 -8.06 -10.63
N THR A 811 -25.01 -8.15 -11.93
CA THR A 811 -25.18 -7.02 -12.86
C THR A 811 -26.60 -6.47 -12.83
N GLY A 812 -27.61 -7.33 -12.74
CA GLY A 812 -29.01 -6.89 -12.61
C GLY A 812 -29.29 -6.15 -11.30
N LEU A 813 -28.78 -6.64 -10.17
CA LEU A 813 -28.90 -5.98 -8.87
C LEU A 813 -28.14 -4.64 -8.84
N GLU A 814 -26.94 -4.58 -9.41
CA GLU A 814 -26.17 -3.34 -9.56
C GLU A 814 -26.91 -2.32 -10.42
N THR A 815 -27.54 -2.77 -11.50
CA THR A 815 -28.35 -1.93 -12.38
C THR A 815 -29.58 -1.41 -11.64
N ALA A 816 -30.29 -2.26 -10.91
CA ALA A 816 -31.43 -1.88 -10.09
C ALA A 816 -31.04 -0.86 -8.99
N ARG A 817 -29.88 -1.01 -8.35
CA ARG A 817 -29.34 0.02 -7.44
C ARG A 817 -29.05 1.32 -8.15
N GLY A 818 -28.52 1.24 -9.38
CA GLY A 818 -28.27 2.41 -10.21
C GLY A 818 -29.54 3.18 -10.59
N LEU A 819 -30.68 2.50 -10.67
CA LEU A 819 -31.98 3.15 -10.84
C LEU A 819 -32.58 3.66 -9.53
N ASP A 820 -31.86 3.54 -8.42
CA ASP A 820 -32.35 3.77 -7.06
C ASP A 820 -33.70 3.07 -6.80
N ALA A 821 -33.82 1.82 -7.26
CA ALA A 821 -35.10 1.11 -7.30
C ALA A 821 -35.74 0.93 -5.92
N ARG A 822 -37.04 1.26 -5.80
CA ARG A 822 -37.83 1.11 -4.56
C ARG A 822 -37.89 -0.32 -4.02
N ALA A 823 -37.83 -1.26 -4.94
CA ALA A 823 -37.70 -2.69 -4.68
C ALA A 823 -37.12 -3.34 -5.94
N ALA A 824 -36.60 -4.56 -5.79
CA ALA A 824 -36.20 -5.38 -6.92
C ALA A 824 -36.85 -6.75 -6.83
N VAL A 825 -37.19 -7.32 -7.97
CA VAL A 825 -37.68 -8.69 -8.11
C VAL A 825 -36.82 -9.40 -9.12
N TYR A 826 -36.34 -10.58 -8.76
CA TYR A 826 -35.57 -11.45 -9.61
C TYR A 826 -36.43 -12.63 -10.04
N LEU A 827 -36.40 -12.92 -11.35
CA LEU A 827 -37.15 -13.95 -12.04
C LEU A 827 -36.27 -14.59 -13.14
N ASP A 828 -36.38 -15.90 -13.32
CA ASP A 828 -35.73 -16.63 -14.41
C ASP A 828 -36.44 -16.40 -15.77
N ALA A 829 -35.66 -16.35 -16.85
CA ALA A 829 -36.15 -16.10 -18.21
C ALA A 829 -36.87 -17.29 -18.89
N ASP A 830 -37.22 -18.36 -18.17
CA ASP A 830 -37.65 -19.65 -18.74
C ASP A 830 -39.10 -20.06 -18.40
N LEU A 831 -39.90 -19.16 -17.78
CA LEU A 831 -41.27 -19.40 -17.31
C LEU A 831 -41.41 -20.56 -16.29
N GLU A 832 -40.32 -20.97 -15.61
CA GLU A 832 -40.44 -21.89 -14.48
C GLU A 832 -41.23 -21.26 -13.32
N TYR A 833 -41.28 -19.93 -13.24
CA TYR A 833 -42.10 -19.14 -12.34
C TYR A 833 -43.08 -18.28 -13.13
N ASP A 834 -44.27 -18.04 -12.57
CA ASP A 834 -45.29 -17.20 -13.20
C ASP A 834 -45.02 -15.71 -12.91
N PRO A 835 -44.70 -14.86 -13.91
CA PRO A 835 -44.46 -13.43 -13.68
C PRO A 835 -45.69 -12.69 -13.13
N ALA A 836 -46.90 -13.25 -13.29
CA ALA A 836 -48.12 -12.69 -12.69
C ALA A 836 -48.13 -12.76 -11.15
N GLU A 837 -47.27 -13.57 -10.53
CA GLU A 837 -47.16 -13.70 -9.06
C GLU A 837 -46.19 -12.68 -8.43
N ILE A 838 -45.58 -11.77 -9.22
CA ILE A 838 -44.71 -10.69 -8.71
C ILE A 838 -45.37 -9.88 -7.57
N PRO A 839 -46.65 -9.45 -7.66
CA PRO A 839 -47.32 -8.74 -6.56
C PRO A 839 -47.32 -9.52 -5.24
N ALA A 840 -47.43 -10.85 -5.28
CA ALA A 840 -47.42 -11.68 -4.08
C ALA A 840 -46.06 -11.66 -3.37
N LEU A 841 -44.95 -11.57 -4.12
CA LEU A 841 -43.62 -11.43 -3.53
C LEU A 841 -43.38 -10.02 -2.96
N LEU A 842 -44.00 -8.99 -3.54
CA LEU A 842 -43.84 -7.61 -3.10
C LEU A 842 -44.71 -7.25 -1.91
N ALA A 843 -45.88 -7.87 -1.75
CA ALA A 843 -46.82 -7.54 -0.68
C ALA A 843 -46.18 -7.53 0.74
N PRO A 844 -45.33 -8.50 1.15
CA PRO A 844 -44.67 -8.44 2.46
C PRO A 844 -43.65 -7.30 2.60
N ILE A 845 -43.04 -6.88 1.48
CA ILE A 845 -42.10 -5.75 1.45
C ILE A 845 -42.87 -4.43 1.58
N GLU A 846 -43.95 -4.28 0.82
CA GLU A 846 -44.79 -3.08 0.84
C GLU A 846 -45.55 -2.91 2.17
N ALA A 847 -45.91 -4.02 2.83
CA ALA A 847 -46.45 -4.02 4.18
C ALA A 847 -45.40 -3.77 5.27
N GLY A 848 -44.11 -3.69 4.91
CA GLY A 848 -43.01 -3.51 5.85
C GLY A 848 -42.75 -4.73 6.76
N GLU A 849 -43.28 -5.90 6.42
CA GLU A 849 -43.15 -7.15 7.20
C GLU A 849 -41.84 -7.89 6.91
N ALA A 850 -41.30 -7.72 5.70
CA ALA A 850 -40.06 -8.36 5.26
C ALA A 850 -39.19 -7.40 4.43
N ASP A 851 -37.87 -7.59 4.53
CA ASP A 851 -36.90 -6.90 3.66
C ASP A 851 -36.50 -7.79 2.47
N TYR A 852 -36.68 -9.11 2.62
CA TYR A 852 -36.30 -10.10 1.63
C TYR A 852 -37.37 -11.19 1.53
N VAL A 853 -37.83 -11.53 0.33
CA VAL A 853 -38.92 -12.50 0.13
C VAL A 853 -38.50 -13.60 -0.83
N LEU A 854 -38.76 -14.85 -0.46
CA LEU A 854 -38.58 -16.04 -1.30
C LEU A 854 -39.93 -16.57 -1.76
N GLY A 855 -40.06 -16.80 -3.07
CA GLY A 855 -41.16 -17.59 -3.60
C GLY A 855 -40.91 -19.08 -3.39
N SER A 856 -41.69 -19.74 -2.54
CA SER A 856 -41.50 -21.16 -2.21
C SER A 856 -42.35 -22.10 -3.07
N ARG A 857 -41.68 -22.96 -3.83
CA ARG A 857 -42.32 -24.03 -4.62
C ARG A 857 -42.84 -25.17 -3.74
N PHE A 858 -42.36 -25.26 -2.50
CA PHE A 858 -42.78 -26.29 -1.54
C PHE A 858 -43.97 -25.86 -0.68
N LEU A 859 -44.25 -24.55 -0.60
CA LEU A 859 -45.47 -24.01 0.01
C LEU A 859 -46.60 -23.84 -1.01
N GLY A 860 -46.27 -23.65 -2.30
CA GLY A 860 -47.23 -23.48 -3.39
C GLY A 860 -47.46 -24.74 -4.23
N THR A 861 -47.72 -24.55 -5.52
CA THR A 861 -48.06 -25.62 -6.47
C THR A 861 -46.86 -25.99 -7.35
N ARG A 862 -46.79 -27.26 -7.77
CA ARG A 862 -45.59 -27.78 -8.44
C ARG A 862 -45.92 -28.78 -9.54
N GLU A 863 -45.88 -28.32 -10.79
CA GLU A 863 -46.25 -29.11 -11.96
C GLU A 863 -45.02 -29.67 -12.71
N GLY A 864 -44.94 -31.00 -12.82
CA GLY A 864 -43.92 -31.70 -13.63
C GLY A 864 -42.52 -31.83 -12.98
N HIS A 865 -42.31 -31.34 -11.77
CA HIS A 865 -40.99 -31.30 -11.16
C HIS A 865 -40.45 -32.70 -10.81
N LYS A 866 -39.34 -33.08 -11.45
CA LYS A 866 -38.71 -34.41 -11.32
C LYS A 866 -38.40 -34.77 -9.85
N LEU A 867 -38.74 -36.00 -9.44
CA LEU A 867 -38.57 -36.53 -8.07
C LEU A 867 -37.13 -36.40 -7.54
N PHE A 868 -36.12 -36.74 -8.36
CA PHE A 868 -34.72 -36.67 -7.96
C PHE A 868 -34.25 -35.23 -7.66
N ARG A 869 -34.67 -34.25 -8.48
CA ARG A 869 -34.41 -32.82 -8.21
C ARG A 869 -35.11 -32.34 -6.94
N SER A 870 -36.32 -32.85 -6.69
CA SER A 870 -37.09 -32.51 -5.49
C SER A 870 -36.38 -32.93 -4.22
N LEU A 871 -35.79 -34.13 -4.22
CA LEU A 871 -35.04 -34.66 -3.08
C LEU A 871 -33.76 -33.85 -2.86
N GLY A 872 -33.00 -33.56 -3.92
CA GLY A 872 -31.80 -32.71 -3.84
C GLY A 872 -32.09 -31.32 -3.27
N ASN A 873 -33.11 -30.62 -3.79
CA ASN A 873 -33.49 -29.30 -3.29
C ASN A 873 -33.87 -29.34 -1.80
N ARG A 874 -34.55 -30.40 -1.35
CA ARG A 874 -34.95 -30.54 0.06
C ARG A 874 -33.74 -30.80 0.97
N VAL A 875 -32.80 -31.64 0.56
CA VAL A 875 -31.54 -31.88 1.30
C VAL A 875 -30.74 -30.57 1.45
N PHE A 876 -30.54 -29.83 0.35
CA PHE A 876 -29.81 -28.56 0.41
C PHE A 876 -30.55 -27.47 1.19
N THR A 877 -31.89 -27.46 1.15
CA THR A 877 -32.71 -26.53 1.93
C THR A 877 -32.62 -26.82 3.44
N VAL A 878 -32.59 -28.10 3.83
CA VAL A 878 -32.35 -28.49 5.23
C VAL A 878 -30.97 -28.04 5.69
N ALA A 879 -29.93 -28.28 4.88
CA ALA A 879 -28.58 -27.81 5.18
C ALA A 879 -28.52 -26.28 5.32
N LEU A 880 -29.16 -25.55 4.41
CA LEU A 880 -29.24 -24.09 4.47
C LEU A 880 -29.98 -23.62 5.74
N SER A 881 -31.08 -24.27 6.10
CA SER A 881 -31.85 -23.93 7.30
C SER A 881 -31.03 -24.10 8.59
N ILE A 882 -30.21 -25.16 8.65
CA ILE A 882 -29.30 -25.41 9.78
C ILE A 882 -28.26 -24.28 9.87
N VAL A 883 -27.61 -23.94 8.75
CA VAL A 883 -26.58 -22.88 8.70
C VAL A 883 -27.17 -21.50 9.00
N ALA A 884 -28.36 -21.20 8.48
CA ALA A 884 -29.05 -19.94 8.68
C ALA A 884 -29.64 -19.79 10.09
N GLY A 885 -29.66 -20.85 10.91
CA GLY A 885 -30.28 -20.85 12.24
C GLY A 885 -31.81 -20.66 12.22
N ARG A 886 -32.46 -20.84 11.07
CA ARG A 886 -33.91 -20.66 10.87
C ARG A 886 -34.47 -21.61 9.84
N ARG A 887 -35.75 -21.93 9.93
CA ARG A 887 -36.44 -22.75 8.93
C ARG A 887 -36.59 -21.95 7.63
N ILE A 888 -36.20 -22.57 6.52
CA ILE A 888 -36.42 -22.09 5.15
C ILE A 888 -37.11 -23.22 4.39
N SER A 889 -38.17 -22.92 3.65
CA SER A 889 -38.98 -23.92 2.94
C SER A 889 -38.42 -24.26 1.54
N ASP A 890 -37.83 -23.29 0.84
CA ASP A 890 -37.19 -23.49 -0.47
C ASP A 890 -35.91 -22.65 -0.63
N GLY A 891 -34.75 -23.22 -0.29
CA GLY A 891 -33.46 -22.53 -0.42
C GLY A 891 -32.95 -22.39 -1.86
N GLN A 892 -33.59 -23.07 -2.82
CA GLN A 892 -33.13 -23.16 -4.22
C GLN A 892 -34.04 -22.38 -5.18
N THR A 893 -34.96 -21.57 -4.67
CA THR A 893 -35.87 -20.80 -5.53
C THR A 893 -35.14 -19.66 -6.24
N GLY A 894 -35.49 -19.47 -7.52
CA GLY A 894 -35.07 -18.37 -8.38
C GLY A 894 -36.06 -17.20 -8.41
N PHE A 895 -37.14 -17.26 -7.63
CA PHE A 895 -38.11 -16.15 -7.55
C PHE A 895 -37.96 -15.43 -6.21
N ARG A 896 -37.43 -14.20 -6.26
CA ARG A 896 -36.98 -13.48 -5.06
C ARG A 896 -37.33 -12.00 -5.16
N ALA A 897 -37.72 -11.38 -4.05
CA ALA A 897 -37.91 -9.94 -3.97
C ALA A 897 -37.05 -9.33 -2.86
N PHE A 898 -36.63 -8.09 -3.10
CA PHE A 898 -35.74 -7.31 -2.24
C PHE A 898 -36.38 -5.94 -2.03
N SER A 899 -36.49 -5.49 -0.78
CA SER A 899 -36.74 -4.08 -0.49
C SER A 899 -35.56 -3.23 -0.97
N ALA A 900 -35.73 -1.91 -1.10
CA ALA A 900 -34.62 -1.00 -1.37
C ALA A 900 -33.45 -1.21 -0.38
N LYS A 901 -33.75 -1.45 0.90
CA LYS A 901 -32.76 -1.75 1.94
C LYS A 901 -31.99 -3.04 1.63
N ALA A 902 -32.69 -4.14 1.37
CA ALA A 902 -32.05 -5.43 1.06
C ALA A 902 -31.28 -5.37 -0.27
N LEU A 903 -31.83 -4.68 -1.28
CA LEU A 903 -31.19 -4.46 -2.56
C LEU A 903 -29.83 -3.77 -2.38
N ASN A 904 -29.77 -2.68 -1.60
CA ASN A 904 -28.56 -1.89 -1.41
C ASN A 904 -27.44 -2.63 -0.68
N VAL A 905 -27.78 -3.61 0.16
CA VAL A 905 -26.77 -4.38 0.92
C VAL A 905 -26.52 -5.78 0.35
N ALA A 906 -27.29 -6.25 -0.63
CA ALA A 906 -27.15 -7.58 -1.21
C ALA A 906 -25.78 -7.79 -1.87
N GLU A 907 -25.00 -8.77 -1.43
CA GLU A 907 -23.74 -9.08 -2.08
C GLU A 907 -23.76 -10.50 -2.64
N ILE A 908 -23.62 -10.61 -3.97
CA ILE A 908 -23.35 -11.89 -4.62
C ILE A 908 -21.84 -12.03 -4.73
N VAL A 909 -21.22 -12.64 -3.72
CA VAL A 909 -19.76 -12.83 -3.65
C VAL A 909 -19.26 -13.86 -4.69
N HIS A 910 -20.14 -14.78 -5.12
CA HIS A 910 -19.80 -15.87 -6.04
C HIS A 910 -20.87 -16.11 -7.11
N ASP A 911 -20.44 -16.47 -8.32
CA ASP A 911 -21.33 -16.67 -9.47
C ASP A 911 -22.03 -18.05 -9.48
N TYR A 912 -21.64 -18.94 -8.54
CA TYR A 912 -22.20 -20.29 -8.35
C TYR A 912 -22.91 -20.38 -7.01
N ASN A 913 -24.05 -21.11 -6.94
CA ASN A 913 -24.90 -21.19 -5.74
C ASN A 913 -25.28 -19.83 -5.15
N TYR A 914 -25.41 -18.83 -6.01
CA TYR A 914 -25.76 -17.46 -5.63
C TYR A 914 -27.03 -17.42 -4.77
N ALA A 915 -27.99 -18.30 -5.03
CA ALA A 915 -29.24 -18.41 -4.30
C ALA A 915 -29.03 -18.62 -2.79
N GLN A 916 -28.23 -19.61 -2.38
CA GLN A 916 -27.98 -19.88 -0.96
C GLN A 916 -27.10 -18.81 -0.33
N VAL A 917 -26.04 -18.42 -1.04
CA VAL A 917 -25.05 -17.44 -0.54
C VAL A 917 -25.70 -16.08 -0.33
N LEU A 918 -26.55 -15.64 -1.28
CA LEU A 918 -27.29 -14.39 -1.17
C LEU A 918 -28.26 -14.40 0.01
N THR A 919 -28.96 -15.52 0.24
CA THR A 919 -29.84 -15.66 1.40
C THR A 919 -29.05 -15.59 2.72
N LEU A 920 -27.91 -16.28 2.82
CA LEU A 920 -27.05 -16.22 4.00
C LEU A 920 -26.47 -14.81 4.22
N ASN A 921 -26.01 -14.14 3.15
CA ASN A 921 -25.49 -12.78 3.20
C ASN A 921 -26.52 -11.80 3.77
N LEU A 922 -27.75 -11.83 3.25
CA LEU A 922 -28.82 -10.93 3.68
C LEU A 922 -29.28 -11.23 5.11
N LEU A 923 -29.43 -12.51 5.48
CA LEU A 923 -29.78 -12.89 6.84
C LEU A 923 -28.71 -12.49 7.85
N HIS A 924 -27.43 -12.66 7.50
CA HIS A 924 -26.31 -12.23 8.34
C HIS A 924 -26.29 -10.71 8.54
N LYS A 925 -26.69 -9.94 7.52
CA LYS A 925 -26.87 -8.49 7.58
C LYS A 925 -28.16 -8.06 8.30
N GLY A 926 -28.87 -9.01 8.93
CA GLY A 926 -30.07 -8.74 9.74
C GLY A 926 -31.34 -8.51 8.95
N MET A 927 -31.39 -8.82 7.64
CA MET A 927 -32.59 -8.64 6.84
C MET A 927 -33.70 -9.62 7.23
N ARG A 928 -34.94 -9.13 7.30
CA ARG A 928 -36.10 -9.95 7.63
C ARG A 928 -36.56 -10.72 6.40
N LEU A 929 -36.43 -12.05 6.47
CA LEU A 929 -36.89 -12.96 5.41
C LEU A 929 -38.34 -13.42 5.64
N ALA A 930 -39.17 -13.34 4.59
CA ALA A 930 -40.47 -14.01 4.48
C ALA A 930 -40.50 -14.99 3.28
N GLU A 931 -41.46 -15.92 3.30
CA GLU A 931 -41.66 -16.90 2.24
C GLU A 931 -43.12 -16.88 1.80
N VAL A 932 -43.36 -16.80 0.50
CA VAL A 932 -44.71 -16.80 -0.09
C VAL A 932 -44.90 -18.03 -0.98
N PRO A 933 -46.08 -18.66 -0.99
CA PRO A 933 -46.34 -19.78 -1.90
C PRO A 933 -46.36 -19.30 -3.36
N ILE A 934 -45.68 -20.02 -4.25
CA ILE A 934 -45.65 -19.71 -5.70
C ILE A 934 -45.96 -20.93 -6.56
N THR A 935 -46.31 -20.69 -7.82
CA THR A 935 -46.55 -21.71 -8.83
C THR A 935 -45.28 -22.03 -9.59
N TYR A 936 -44.87 -23.30 -9.57
CA TYR A 936 -43.75 -23.80 -10.37
C TYR A 936 -44.24 -24.68 -11.52
N ARG A 937 -43.74 -24.39 -12.73
CA ARG A 937 -43.97 -25.24 -13.91
C ARG A 937 -42.64 -25.73 -14.45
N SER A 938 -42.61 -26.96 -14.95
CA SER A 938 -41.41 -27.47 -15.61
C SER A 938 -41.21 -26.76 -16.94
N ARG A 939 -39.98 -26.32 -17.21
CA ARG A 939 -39.63 -25.68 -18.49
C ARG A 939 -40.10 -26.52 -19.69
N THR A 940 -40.66 -25.86 -20.69
CA THR A 940 -41.11 -26.47 -21.95
C THR A 940 -40.14 -26.22 -23.11
N ARG A 941 -39.28 -25.20 -22.99
CA ARG A 941 -38.28 -24.77 -23.97
C ARG A 941 -36.92 -24.54 -23.27
N GLY A 942 -35.83 -24.39 -24.04
CA GLY A 942 -34.48 -24.14 -23.50
C GLY A 942 -33.77 -25.36 -22.88
N ARG A 943 -32.51 -25.19 -22.46
CA ARG A 943 -31.68 -26.24 -21.82
C ARG A 943 -31.27 -25.82 -20.40
N SER A 944 -31.47 -26.71 -19.42
CA SER A 944 -31.08 -26.44 -18.02
C SER A 944 -29.56 -26.48 -17.84
N PHE A 945 -29.02 -25.49 -17.12
CA PHE A 945 -27.60 -25.42 -16.78
C PHE A 945 -27.19 -26.37 -15.62
N ILE A 946 -28.15 -26.91 -14.86
CA ILE A 946 -27.88 -27.79 -13.72
C ILE A 946 -27.59 -29.23 -14.20
N ASN A 947 -26.33 -29.65 -14.09
CA ASN A 947 -25.81 -30.98 -14.43
C ASN A 947 -25.17 -31.70 -13.22
N ALA A 948 -24.77 -32.98 -13.37
CA ALA A 948 -24.22 -33.77 -12.25
C ALA A 948 -22.91 -33.19 -11.66
N ASN A 949 -22.10 -32.49 -12.47
CA ASN A 949 -20.88 -31.81 -12.00
C ASN A 949 -21.18 -30.58 -11.14
N TYR A 950 -22.33 -29.93 -11.34
CA TYR A 950 -22.78 -28.80 -10.53
C TYR A 950 -23.05 -29.22 -9.07
N LEU A 951 -23.66 -30.39 -8.86
CA LEU A 951 -24.08 -30.90 -7.54
C LEU A 951 -22.89 -31.17 -6.59
N TRP A 952 -21.74 -31.62 -7.11
CA TRP A 952 -20.53 -31.86 -6.30
C TRP A 952 -19.89 -30.57 -5.75
N ARG A 953 -20.11 -29.43 -6.40
CA ARG A 953 -19.51 -28.14 -5.99
C ARG A 953 -20.31 -27.43 -4.88
N VAL A 954 -21.54 -27.86 -4.62
CA VAL A 954 -22.46 -27.23 -3.65
C VAL A 954 -21.99 -27.33 -2.20
N PRO A 955 -21.59 -28.51 -1.68
CA PRO A 955 -21.12 -28.64 -0.30
C PRO A 955 -19.84 -27.82 -0.02
N LEU A 956 -18.94 -27.72 -1.01
CA LEU A 956 -17.71 -26.93 -0.92
C LEU A 956 -17.98 -25.43 -0.86
N GLY A 957 -19.02 -24.93 -1.55
CA GLY A 957 -19.46 -23.54 -1.45
C GLY A 957 -20.03 -23.20 -0.08
N MET A 958 -20.87 -24.07 0.48
CA MET A 958 -21.45 -23.86 1.82
C MET A 958 -20.41 -23.95 2.94
N ALA A 959 -19.46 -24.90 2.85
CA ALA A 959 -18.38 -25.03 3.84
C ALA A 959 -17.48 -23.78 3.88
N ARG A 960 -17.28 -23.10 2.75
CA ARG A 960 -16.49 -21.85 2.68
C ARG A 960 -17.16 -20.69 3.44
N GLU A 961 -18.48 -20.56 3.36
CA GLU A 961 -19.23 -19.52 4.09
C GLU A 961 -19.17 -19.75 5.61
N VAL A 962 -19.34 -21.01 6.03
CA VAL A 962 -19.33 -21.40 7.45
C VAL A 962 -17.94 -21.28 8.07
N LEU A 963 -16.88 -21.59 7.30
CA LEU A 963 -15.50 -21.57 7.80
C LEU A 963 -14.79 -20.21 7.59
N GLY A 964 -15.29 -19.36 6.70
CA GLY A 964 -14.71 -18.06 6.37
C GLY A 964 -15.06 -16.93 7.36
N ASN A 965 -16.11 -17.11 8.17
CA ASN A 965 -16.62 -16.10 9.12
C ASN A 965 -16.75 -16.68 10.54
N GLN A 966 -15.63 -16.89 11.22
CA GLN A 966 -15.62 -16.95 12.68
C GLN A 966 -15.05 -15.61 13.21
N PRO A 967 -15.66 -15.03 14.26
CA PRO A 967 -15.48 -13.64 14.69
C PRO A 967 -14.05 -13.23 15.06
#